data_AF-A0A9P6I6D3-F1
#
_entry.id   AF-A0A9P6I6D3-F1
#
_cell.length_a   1.000
_cell.length_b   1.000
_cell.length_c   1.000
_cell.angle_alpha   90.00
_cell.angle_beta   90.00
_cell.angle_gamma   90.00
#
_symmetry.space_group_name_H-M   'P 1'
#
loop_
_entity.id
_entity.type
_entity.pdbx_description
1 polymer ?
#
loop_
_entity_poly.entity_id
_entity_poly.type
_entity_poly.pdbx_seq_one_letter_code
_entity_poly.pdbx_strand_id
1 'polypeptide(L)'
;MGASEVWRFRQVGFWEKYGVPLCLVVTTALSSVLIVAHLQKWTVNDSWYESSLAAITSKRAAVQSGIQLVAAILGLIHTSTVAVLIQHGTRLAVFNAGGSTTQSLKGLINLGLPRIRWDLQFRFLVPILALSCLGLISSALWVGSMTPVSSTIVERSVVQVPSFKNTTMIKEYPSEISRAGPSTTTREGLFTYSVGVKLLSSLIVSGSSATTSDGSVRRHPKIDNTQFVYEGRSYGVGSAIGIRDQAIGNRASAIDYSFQEDGYLPLVRCIYNTSMNYAIGREFPKRTYATSGWLPDSIGSPNFFDYLGHSPDSIVAVGVAHSSESPRRYISIAAGKNYIALNATQCTVDFSPTRFNVSVGIRGRNITVTPAGAIDDFNPQRNLTRTVVRQFELISNDLTSFYESILGNAFLSSVSAWNMSSNENGTVPQDEVTLRGLEKAIVAMTESMLASYGAAQLVVGNFSEQREANVTVGVFVIGEKVYVVAIAVLNALVVLAVIWEAVRTRGWRDLPPFDFSDPDWLITASFRGGVLSRASEADGEGGMVSQGFQKGPHSFYSPVAESEDKEERYIIEDYSERELTIGSDRLPALAGCGRNFGGGRADGDTYLADLWKSQLTEDLMWESKPLKTKAIIRDLSHFRPPTWSWISIRDLPRSHELGEPTAPRQVSNSSSIRRRFGGQDESDALLVDYSIRLAHASAPFGDVSGGTLTLRAKIVSIGDVRPGVSREAVLMGSNYVLNAQEEAGVCLLRVQRASRWDVRNQGRSQDGDGCLLVMKDSSGTGFRRVGTFWDWWDSAEGRPAFDWDVVKYTDVVLV
;
A
#
# COMPACT_ATOMS: atom_id res chain seq x y z
N MET A 1 -4.01 -59.57 -26.15
CA MET A 1 -4.68 -58.41 -26.78
C MET A 1 -5.55 -57.79 -25.70
N GLY A 2 -5.26 -56.69 -25.03
CA GLY A 2 -4.50 -55.50 -25.35
C GLY A 2 -5.34 -54.36 -24.79
N ALA A 3 -5.29 -54.12 -23.47
CA ALA A 3 -6.05 -53.08 -22.76
C ALA A 3 -5.61 -51.64 -23.11
N SER A 4 -4.95 -51.47 -24.26
CA SER A 4 -4.29 -50.26 -24.72
C SER A 4 -5.06 -49.50 -25.80
N GLU A 5 -6.25 -49.95 -26.22
CA GLU A 5 -6.99 -49.31 -27.33
C GLU A 5 -8.25 -48.52 -26.96
N VAL A 6 -8.65 -48.46 -25.68
CA VAL A 6 -9.94 -47.85 -25.28
C VAL A 6 -9.85 -46.35 -24.91
N TRP A 7 -8.65 -45.75 -24.85
CA TRP A 7 -8.46 -44.37 -24.36
C TRP A 7 -7.83 -43.38 -25.36
N ARG A 8 -8.10 -43.49 -26.66
CA ARG A 8 -7.79 -42.39 -27.60
C ARG A 8 -8.85 -41.28 -27.50
N PHE A 9 -8.89 -40.60 -26.35
CA PHE A 9 -9.72 -39.42 -26.13
C PHE A 9 -8.84 -38.17 -25.98
N ARG A 10 -9.12 -37.15 -26.79
CA ARG A 10 -8.71 -35.72 -26.74
C ARG A 10 -7.43 -35.40 -25.94
N GLN A 11 -6.33 -35.13 -26.64
CA GLN A 11 -5.11 -34.61 -26.01
C GLN A 11 -5.35 -33.21 -25.41
N VAL A 12 -4.85 -33.00 -24.18
CA VAL A 12 -4.81 -31.69 -23.51
C VAL A 12 -4.12 -30.66 -24.41
N GLY A 13 -4.70 -29.47 -24.55
CA GLY A 13 -4.25 -28.44 -25.50
C GLY A 13 -2.89 -27.83 -25.14
N PHE A 14 -2.22 -27.17 -26.09
CA PHE A 14 -0.93 -26.50 -25.84
C PHE A 14 -1.03 -25.43 -24.73
N TRP A 15 -2.08 -24.61 -24.74
CA TRP A 15 -2.30 -23.54 -23.75
C TRP A 15 -2.58 -24.08 -22.35
N GLU A 16 -3.25 -25.23 -22.24
CA GLU A 16 -3.50 -25.89 -20.96
C GLU A 16 -2.21 -26.48 -20.36
N LYS A 17 -1.25 -26.89 -21.20
CA LYS A 17 0.05 -27.42 -20.75
C LYS A 17 1.08 -26.35 -20.43
N TYR A 18 1.16 -25.30 -21.25
CA TYR A 18 2.27 -24.35 -21.23
C TYR A 18 1.84 -22.91 -20.89
N GLY A 19 0.55 -22.61 -20.78
CA GLY A 19 0.06 -21.24 -20.59
C GLY A 19 0.66 -20.55 -19.36
N VAL A 20 0.58 -21.18 -18.19
CA VAL A 20 1.14 -20.64 -16.93
C VAL A 20 2.67 -20.63 -16.93
N PRO A 21 3.39 -21.72 -17.29
CA PRO A 21 4.84 -21.69 -17.40
C PRO A 21 5.39 -20.64 -18.38
N LEU A 22 4.67 -20.31 -19.45
CA LEU A 22 5.09 -19.29 -20.42
C LEU A 22 5.15 -17.88 -19.78
N CYS A 23 4.36 -17.61 -18.73
CA CYS A 23 4.42 -16.36 -17.99
C CYS A 23 5.77 -16.16 -17.27
N LEU A 24 6.57 -17.21 -17.03
CA LEU A 24 7.92 -17.10 -16.46
C LEU A 24 8.89 -16.34 -17.36
N VAL A 25 8.57 -16.17 -18.66
CA VAL A 25 9.37 -15.32 -19.56
C VAL A 25 9.40 -13.88 -19.02
N VAL A 26 8.29 -13.39 -18.45
CA VAL A 26 8.19 -12.04 -17.89
C VAL A 26 9.08 -11.89 -16.65
N THR A 27 9.00 -12.83 -15.71
CA THR A 27 9.80 -12.81 -14.47
C THR A 27 11.30 -12.97 -14.78
N THR A 28 11.64 -13.80 -15.76
CA THR A 28 13.03 -14.01 -16.21
C THR A 28 13.61 -12.80 -16.92
N ALA A 29 12.84 -12.17 -17.82
CA ALA A 29 13.26 -10.94 -18.47
C ALA A 29 13.51 -9.83 -17.46
N LEU A 30 12.57 -9.60 -16.53
CA LEU A 30 12.69 -8.57 -15.51
C LEU A 30 13.86 -8.83 -14.56
N SER A 31 14.04 -10.07 -14.09
CA SER A 31 15.17 -10.45 -13.24
C SER A 31 16.52 -10.24 -13.94
N SER A 32 16.60 -10.58 -15.23
CA SER A 32 17.82 -10.36 -16.03
C SER A 32 18.14 -8.87 -16.18
N VAL A 33 17.12 -8.05 -16.45
CA VAL A 33 17.27 -6.58 -16.53
C VAL A 33 17.76 -6.01 -15.21
N LEU A 34 17.23 -6.45 -14.06
CA LEU A 34 17.68 -5.99 -12.75
C LEU A 34 19.15 -6.33 -12.47
N ILE A 35 19.61 -7.52 -12.87
CA ILE A 35 21.02 -7.90 -12.74
C ILE A 35 21.91 -7.02 -13.62
N VAL A 36 21.53 -6.79 -14.88
CA VAL A 36 22.28 -5.93 -15.80
C VAL A 36 22.31 -4.48 -15.30
N ALA A 37 21.18 -3.96 -14.83
CA ALA A 37 21.07 -2.62 -14.25
C ALA A 37 21.99 -2.45 -13.03
N HIS A 38 22.10 -3.48 -12.19
CA HIS A 38 23.02 -3.48 -11.05
C HIS A 38 24.49 -3.51 -11.49
N LEU A 39 24.85 -4.36 -12.47
CA LEU A 39 26.22 -4.47 -12.98
C LEU A 39 26.70 -3.19 -13.67
N GLN A 40 25.82 -2.53 -14.42
CA GLN A 40 26.13 -1.31 -15.16
C GLN A 40 26.01 -0.04 -14.30
N LYS A 41 25.66 -0.17 -13.00
CA LYS A 41 25.34 0.96 -12.12
C LYS A 41 24.49 2.00 -12.85
N TRP A 42 23.38 1.57 -13.44
CA TRP A 42 22.53 2.47 -14.23
C TRP A 42 22.09 3.66 -13.39
N THR A 43 22.80 4.78 -13.58
CA THR A 43 22.44 6.09 -13.05
C THR A 43 21.54 6.73 -14.08
N VAL A 44 20.29 6.87 -13.68
CA VAL A 44 19.29 7.66 -14.37
C VAL A 44 19.83 9.08 -14.62
N ASN A 45 20.06 9.44 -15.89
CA ASN A 45 20.79 10.67 -16.26
C ASN A 45 19.94 11.96 -16.16
N ASP A 46 20.47 12.92 -15.40
CA ASP A 46 20.23 14.37 -15.20
C ASP A 46 18.84 15.03 -15.34
N SER A 47 18.15 15.05 -16.49
CA SER A 47 16.94 15.90 -16.64
C SER A 47 15.64 15.22 -16.22
N TRP A 48 15.50 13.93 -16.53
CA TRP A 48 14.36 13.12 -16.07
C TRP A 48 14.54 12.66 -14.63
N TYR A 49 15.79 12.67 -14.14
CA TYR A 49 16.13 12.29 -12.78
C TYR A 49 15.56 13.25 -11.75
N GLU A 50 15.74 14.56 -11.91
CA GLU A 50 15.30 15.55 -10.91
C GLU A 50 13.76 15.56 -10.76
N SER A 51 13.02 15.42 -11.86
CA SER A 51 11.55 15.33 -11.83
C SER A 51 11.05 14.02 -11.22
N SER A 52 11.74 12.91 -11.51
CA SER A 52 11.43 11.59 -10.95
C SER A 52 11.86 11.47 -9.48
N LEU A 53 12.97 12.09 -9.08
CA LEU A 53 13.46 12.19 -7.70
C LEU A 53 12.46 12.95 -6.85
N ALA A 54 11.99 14.11 -7.32
CA ALA A 54 10.95 14.88 -6.65
C ALA A 54 9.65 14.05 -6.50
N ALA A 55 9.25 13.31 -7.54
CA ALA A 55 8.07 12.45 -7.50
C ALA A 55 8.22 11.26 -6.53
N ILE A 56 9.36 10.56 -6.55
CA ILE A 56 9.67 9.42 -5.68
C ILE A 56 9.77 9.86 -4.23
N THR A 57 10.43 10.99 -3.97
CA THR A 57 10.58 11.51 -2.60
C THR A 57 9.29 12.11 -2.04
N SER A 58 8.46 12.75 -2.87
CA SER A 58 7.18 13.31 -2.47
C SER A 58 6.11 12.24 -2.24
N LYS A 59 6.09 11.19 -3.07
CA LYS A 59 5.04 10.14 -3.05
C LYS A 59 5.59 8.76 -2.68
N ARG A 60 6.50 8.69 -1.69
CA ARG A 60 7.13 7.43 -1.25
C ARG A 60 6.11 6.32 -0.98
N ALA A 61 5.03 6.63 -0.29
CA ALA A 61 3.97 5.66 0.03
C ALA A 61 3.29 5.10 -1.23
N ALA A 62 2.92 5.96 -2.19
CA ALA A 62 2.26 5.53 -3.42
C ALA A 62 3.18 4.69 -4.30
N VAL A 63 4.46 5.07 -4.41
CA VAL A 63 5.47 4.28 -5.15
C VAL A 63 5.65 2.91 -4.50
N GLN A 64 5.76 2.84 -3.17
CA GLN A 64 5.90 1.57 -2.46
C GLN A 64 4.67 0.68 -2.62
N SER A 65 3.45 1.23 -2.56
CA SER A 65 2.22 0.48 -2.82
C SER A 65 2.15 -0.05 -4.26
N GLY A 66 2.60 0.74 -5.24
CA GLY A 66 2.73 0.29 -6.63
C GLY A 66 3.70 -0.88 -6.79
N ILE A 67 4.87 -0.79 -6.14
CA ILE A 67 5.88 -1.86 -6.15
C ILE A 67 5.32 -3.14 -5.50
N GLN A 68 4.61 -3.03 -4.37
CA GLN A 68 3.98 -4.18 -3.71
C GLN A 68 2.94 -4.88 -4.59
N LEU A 69 2.13 -4.11 -5.33
CA LEU A 69 1.14 -4.67 -6.24
C LEU A 69 1.81 -5.45 -7.38
N VAL A 70 2.82 -4.87 -8.02
CA VAL A 70 3.57 -5.53 -9.10
C VAL A 70 4.29 -6.78 -8.57
N ALA A 71 4.94 -6.68 -7.41
CA ALA A 71 5.63 -7.80 -6.77
C ALA A 71 4.69 -8.96 -6.41
N ALA A 72 3.46 -8.65 -5.96
CA ALA A 72 2.44 -9.67 -5.71
C ALA A 72 2.03 -10.41 -6.98
N ILE A 73 1.84 -9.68 -8.10
CA ILE A 73 1.53 -10.28 -9.41
C ILE A 73 2.67 -11.19 -9.88
N LEU A 74 3.92 -10.74 -9.77
CA LEU A 74 5.09 -11.56 -10.14
C LEU A 74 5.25 -12.79 -9.23
N GLY A 75 4.98 -12.65 -7.93
CA GLY A 75 4.95 -13.76 -6.99
C GLY A 75 3.86 -14.79 -7.30
N LEU A 76 2.69 -14.34 -7.79
CA LEU A 76 1.61 -15.23 -8.24
C LEU A 76 2.01 -16.06 -9.47
N ILE A 77 2.84 -15.53 -10.37
CA ILE A 77 3.38 -16.29 -11.51
C ILE A 77 4.25 -17.46 -11.01
N HIS A 78 5.13 -17.23 -10.03
CA HIS A 78 5.95 -18.30 -9.46
C HIS A 78 5.12 -19.38 -8.76
N THR A 79 4.13 -19.00 -7.93
CA THR A 79 3.30 -19.99 -7.22
C THR A 79 2.37 -20.75 -8.14
N SER A 80 1.73 -20.09 -9.10
CA SER A 80 0.86 -20.74 -10.08
C SER A 80 1.63 -21.74 -10.94
N THR A 81 2.87 -21.40 -11.35
CA THR A 81 3.71 -22.33 -12.10
C THR A 81 4.01 -23.59 -11.29
N VAL A 82 4.46 -23.46 -10.04
CA VAL A 82 4.75 -24.62 -9.19
C VAL A 82 3.47 -25.41 -8.89
N ALA A 83 2.34 -24.74 -8.67
CA ALA A 83 1.05 -25.38 -8.47
C ALA A 83 0.63 -26.24 -9.67
N VAL A 84 0.74 -25.71 -10.90
CA VAL A 84 0.43 -26.44 -12.14
C VAL A 84 1.37 -27.65 -12.32
N LEU A 85 2.66 -27.50 -12.04
CA LEU A 85 3.60 -28.63 -12.07
C LEU A 85 3.19 -29.74 -11.10
N ILE A 86 2.79 -29.38 -9.87
CA ILE A 86 2.31 -30.34 -8.87
C ILE A 86 1.01 -31.01 -9.36
N GLN A 87 0.05 -30.25 -9.90
CA GLN A 87 -1.21 -30.78 -10.44
C GLN A 87 -0.98 -31.76 -11.61
N HIS A 88 -0.07 -31.45 -12.53
CA HIS A 88 0.29 -32.34 -13.62
C HIS A 88 0.95 -33.63 -13.10
N GLY A 89 1.85 -33.50 -12.13
CA GLY A 89 2.51 -34.63 -11.48
C GLY A 89 1.52 -35.56 -10.75
N THR A 90 0.58 -34.99 -9.99
CA THR A 90 -0.42 -35.78 -9.26
C THR A 90 -1.42 -36.45 -10.19
N ARG A 91 -1.86 -35.79 -11.29
CA ARG A 91 -2.71 -36.40 -12.32
C ARG A 91 -2.08 -37.64 -12.96
N LEU A 92 -0.80 -37.54 -13.33
CA LEU A 92 -0.04 -38.68 -13.87
C LEU A 92 0.14 -39.80 -12.85
N ALA A 93 0.41 -39.46 -11.59
CA ALA A 93 0.56 -40.45 -10.52
C ALA A 93 -0.75 -41.23 -10.26
N VAL A 94 -1.90 -40.54 -10.23
CA VAL A 94 -3.22 -41.19 -10.04
C VAL A 94 -3.57 -42.08 -11.22
N PHE A 95 -3.30 -41.62 -12.45
CA PHE A 95 -3.55 -42.40 -13.66
C PHE A 95 -2.76 -43.71 -13.68
N ASN A 96 -1.49 -43.68 -13.27
CA ASN A 96 -0.62 -44.85 -13.28
C ASN A 96 -0.84 -45.79 -12.09
N ALA A 97 -1.36 -45.32 -10.95
CA ALA A 97 -1.49 -46.11 -9.72
C ALA A 97 -2.78 -46.94 -9.60
N GLY A 98 -3.76 -46.78 -10.50
CA GLY A 98 -4.92 -47.68 -10.62
C GLY A 98 -5.94 -47.66 -9.47
N GLY A 99 -5.77 -46.82 -8.44
CA GLY A 99 -6.75 -46.62 -7.37
C GLY A 99 -6.17 -45.88 -6.17
N SER A 100 -6.94 -44.95 -5.58
CA SER A 100 -6.54 -44.17 -4.41
C SER A 100 -7.69 -44.11 -3.38
N THR A 101 -7.37 -44.22 -2.09
CA THR A 101 -8.33 -44.02 -1.00
C THR A 101 -8.86 -42.59 -0.97
N THR A 102 -10.10 -42.39 -0.49
CA THR A 102 -10.80 -41.09 -0.49
C THR A 102 -10.02 -39.97 0.23
N GLN A 103 -9.26 -40.31 1.28
CA GLN A 103 -8.37 -39.38 1.97
C GLN A 103 -7.12 -39.00 1.15
N SER A 104 -6.59 -39.93 0.35
CA SER A 104 -5.45 -39.66 -0.53
C SER A 104 -5.87 -38.78 -1.71
N LEU A 105 -7.06 -38.98 -2.26
CA LEU A 105 -7.63 -38.12 -3.30
C LEU A 105 -7.87 -36.68 -2.80
N LYS A 106 -8.46 -36.53 -1.60
CA LYS A 106 -8.59 -35.21 -0.94
C LYS A 106 -7.22 -34.53 -0.77
N GLY A 107 -6.19 -35.25 -0.33
CA GLY A 107 -4.83 -34.72 -0.22
C GLY A 107 -4.23 -34.27 -1.57
N LEU A 108 -4.38 -35.10 -2.61
CA LEU A 108 -3.84 -34.85 -3.95
C LEU A 108 -4.52 -33.66 -4.65
N ILE A 109 -5.82 -33.44 -4.43
CA ILE A 109 -6.54 -32.26 -4.94
C ILE A 109 -6.00 -30.97 -4.31
N ASN A 110 -5.68 -30.98 -3.01
CA ASN A 110 -5.22 -29.78 -2.31
C ASN A 110 -3.74 -29.44 -2.55
N LEU A 111 -2.91 -30.41 -2.91
CA LEU A 111 -1.49 -30.23 -3.19
C LEU A 111 -1.22 -29.18 -4.29
N GLY A 112 -2.16 -29.02 -5.22
CA GLY A 112 -2.08 -28.07 -6.32
C GLY A 112 -2.82 -26.75 -6.09
N LEU A 113 -3.38 -26.52 -4.91
CA LEU A 113 -4.14 -25.30 -4.60
C LEU A 113 -3.38 -24.51 -3.51
N PRO A 114 -3.13 -23.20 -3.69
CA PRO A 114 -2.46 -22.38 -2.68
C PRO A 114 -3.41 -22.01 -1.52
N ARG A 115 -4.15 -22.98 -0.97
CA ARG A 115 -5.10 -22.81 0.13
C ARG A 115 -4.77 -23.77 1.28
N ILE A 116 -4.63 -23.21 2.48
CA ILE A 116 -4.33 -24.00 3.68
C ILE A 116 -5.61 -24.64 4.21
N ARG A 117 -5.57 -25.96 4.37
CA ARG A 117 -6.63 -26.78 4.95
C ARG A 117 -6.06 -27.61 6.11
N TRP A 118 -6.49 -27.29 7.33
CA TRP A 118 -5.95 -27.88 8.57
C TRP A 118 -6.50 -29.28 8.90
N ASP A 119 -7.46 -29.77 8.12
CA ASP A 119 -8.11 -31.09 8.25
C ASP A 119 -7.36 -32.24 7.53
N LEU A 120 -6.21 -31.94 6.91
CA LEU A 120 -5.42 -32.89 6.12
C LEU A 120 -4.29 -33.56 6.93
N GLN A 121 -3.91 -34.77 6.52
CA GLN A 121 -2.76 -35.50 7.11
C GLN A 121 -1.44 -34.73 6.93
N PHE A 122 -0.54 -34.83 7.90
CA PHE A 122 0.75 -34.12 7.91
C PHE A 122 1.58 -34.27 6.62
N ARG A 123 1.53 -35.44 5.96
CA ARG A 123 2.22 -35.70 4.68
C ARG A 123 1.80 -34.76 3.53
N PHE A 124 0.59 -34.21 3.58
CA PHE A 124 0.07 -33.27 2.58
C PHE A 124 0.11 -31.82 3.07
N LEU A 125 0.05 -31.60 4.39
CA LEU A 125 0.07 -30.26 4.99
C LEU A 125 1.40 -29.52 4.74
N VAL A 126 2.55 -30.19 4.92
CA VAL A 126 3.88 -29.59 4.74
C VAL A 126 4.11 -29.05 3.32
N PRO A 127 3.86 -29.81 2.24
CA PRO A 127 4.03 -29.28 0.88
C PRO A 127 3.02 -28.18 0.51
N ILE A 128 1.79 -28.24 1.02
CA ILE A 128 0.80 -27.15 0.84
C ILE A 128 1.29 -25.87 1.52
N LEU A 129 1.80 -25.98 2.74
CA LEU A 129 2.35 -24.84 3.49
C LEU A 129 3.58 -24.27 2.77
N ALA A 130 4.48 -25.11 2.25
CA ALA A 130 5.62 -24.68 1.46
C ALA A 130 5.19 -23.93 0.18
N LEU A 131 4.17 -24.43 -0.54
CA LEU A 131 3.62 -23.77 -1.73
C LEU A 131 2.97 -22.42 -1.39
N SER A 132 2.21 -22.33 -0.30
CA SER A 132 1.63 -21.07 0.18
C SER A 132 2.70 -20.06 0.60
N CYS A 133 3.75 -20.51 1.30
CA CYS A 133 4.87 -19.66 1.70
C CYS A 133 5.70 -19.17 0.51
N LEU A 134 5.85 -19.97 -0.55
CA LEU A 134 6.60 -19.60 -1.75
C LEU A 134 6.09 -18.29 -2.37
N GLY A 135 4.77 -18.05 -2.38
CA GLY A 135 4.20 -16.80 -2.92
C GLY A 135 4.51 -15.58 -2.09
N LEU A 136 4.44 -15.73 -0.76
CA LEU A 136 4.78 -14.66 0.18
C LEU A 136 6.27 -14.31 0.09
N ILE A 137 7.13 -15.32 0.08
CA ILE A 137 8.59 -15.16 -0.04
C ILE A 137 8.93 -14.54 -1.39
N SER A 138 8.37 -15.06 -2.48
CA SER A 138 8.64 -14.55 -3.81
C SER A 138 8.19 -13.09 -3.97
N SER A 139 7.02 -12.72 -3.43
CA SER A 139 6.54 -11.34 -3.46
C SER A 139 7.48 -10.43 -2.67
N ALA A 140 7.89 -10.84 -1.46
CA ALA A 140 8.83 -10.07 -0.64
C ALA A 140 10.19 -9.85 -1.32
N LEU A 141 10.72 -10.88 -1.99
CA LEU A 141 11.97 -10.77 -2.76
C LEU A 141 11.84 -9.80 -3.95
N TRP A 142 10.71 -9.85 -4.67
CA TRP A 142 10.43 -8.89 -5.75
C TRP A 142 10.36 -7.45 -5.23
N VAL A 143 9.69 -7.21 -4.10
CA VAL A 143 9.67 -5.88 -3.46
C VAL A 143 11.09 -5.39 -3.20
N GLY A 144 11.91 -6.17 -2.50
CA GLY A 144 13.29 -5.79 -2.18
C GLY A 144 14.20 -5.57 -3.40
N SER A 145 13.92 -6.27 -4.50
CA SER A 145 14.66 -6.13 -5.76
C SER A 145 14.25 -4.92 -6.60
N MET A 146 13.07 -4.34 -6.34
CA MET A 146 12.52 -3.21 -7.11
C MET A 146 12.48 -1.90 -6.31
N THR A 147 12.53 -1.97 -4.97
CA THR A 147 12.55 -0.76 -4.13
C THR A 147 13.78 0.09 -4.43
N PRO A 148 13.62 1.39 -4.70
CA PRO A 148 14.75 2.29 -4.91
C PRO A 148 15.49 2.52 -3.59
N VAL A 149 16.79 2.24 -3.57
CA VAL A 149 17.70 2.44 -2.44
C VAL A 149 18.52 3.70 -2.67
N SER A 150 18.64 4.55 -1.65
CA SER A 150 19.48 5.75 -1.71
C SER A 150 20.95 5.36 -1.71
N SER A 151 21.69 5.88 -2.69
CA SER A 151 23.14 5.77 -2.85
C SER A 151 23.71 7.16 -3.14
N THR A 152 25.02 7.32 -3.10
CA THR A 152 25.69 8.56 -3.48
C THR A 152 26.73 8.30 -4.57
N ILE A 153 26.90 9.28 -5.45
CA ILE A 153 27.99 9.33 -6.42
C ILE A 153 28.74 10.66 -6.25
N VAL A 154 30.02 10.65 -6.61
CA VAL A 154 30.85 11.86 -6.62
C VAL A 154 30.96 12.35 -8.06
N GLU A 155 30.47 13.55 -8.29
CA GLU A 155 30.60 14.27 -9.56
C GLU A 155 31.61 15.41 -9.43
N ARG A 156 32.30 15.72 -10.53
CA ARG A 156 33.22 16.85 -10.57
C ARG A 156 32.48 18.09 -11.04
N SER A 157 32.61 19.17 -10.29
CA SER A 157 32.10 20.50 -10.61
C SER A 157 33.16 21.56 -10.37
N VAL A 158 32.83 22.83 -10.62
CA VAL A 158 33.75 23.95 -10.44
C VAL A 158 33.12 24.97 -9.49
N VAL A 159 33.93 25.46 -8.54
CA VAL A 159 33.57 26.55 -7.62
C VAL A 159 34.50 27.73 -7.86
N GLN A 160 33.97 28.95 -7.77
CA GLN A 160 34.80 30.15 -7.84
C GLN A 160 35.23 30.59 -6.43
N VAL A 161 36.53 30.50 -6.16
CA VAL A 161 37.17 30.89 -4.89
C VAL A 161 37.80 32.29 -5.02
N PRO A 162 38.05 33.03 -3.93
CA PRO A 162 38.68 34.36 -4.02
C PRO A 162 40.08 34.29 -4.61
N SER A 163 40.42 35.26 -5.48
CA SER A 163 41.79 35.39 -6.00
C SER A 163 42.54 36.52 -5.31
N PHE A 164 43.74 36.23 -4.82
CA PHE A 164 44.62 37.21 -4.18
C PHE A 164 45.79 37.66 -5.07
N LYS A 165 45.76 37.35 -6.38
CA LYS A 165 46.76 37.84 -7.34
C LYS A 165 46.74 39.36 -7.48
N ASN A 166 45.56 39.96 -7.35
CA ASN A 166 45.39 41.41 -7.30
C ASN A 166 44.90 41.84 -5.91
N THR A 167 45.76 42.52 -5.15
CA THR A 167 45.43 43.03 -3.80
C THR A 167 45.35 44.55 -3.75
N THR A 168 45.16 45.23 -4.88
CA THR A 168 45.17 46.70 -4.95
C THR A 168 44.11 47.38 -4.07
N MET A 169 42.98 46.70 -3.86
CA MET A 169 41.91 47.17 -2.96
C MET A 169 42.11 46.75 -1.50
N ILE A 170 43.06 45.84 -1.20
CA ILE A 170 43.37 45.46 0.18
C ILE A 170 44.38 46.45 0.73
N LYS A 171 43.86 47.48 1.39
CA LYS A 171 44.63 48.52 2.08
C LYS A 171 43.85 49.03 3.27
N GLU A 172 44.53 49.81 4.10
CA GLU A 172 43.90 50.49 5.22
C GLU A 172 43.01 51.63 4.69
N TYR A 173 41.75 51.65 5.10
CA TYR A 173 40.80 52.71 4.77
C TYR A 173 40.47 53.51 6.03
N PRO A 174 40.38 54.84 5.96
CA PRO A 174 39.95 55.66 7.09
C PRO A 174 38.53 55.29 7.57
N SER A 175 38.28 55.42 8.87
CA SER A 175 36.94 55.24 9.47
C SER A 175 35.98 56.41 9.15
N GLU A 176 36.48 57.50 8.59
CA GLU A 176 35.71 58.68 8.19
C GLU A 176 34.57 58.35 7.21
N ILE A 177 33.40 58.96 7.46
CA ILE A 177 32.24 58.87 6.56
C ILE A 177 32.65 59.37 5.17
N SER A 178 32.24 58.66 4.12
CA SER A 178 32.61 58.89 2.70
C SER A 178 34.05 58.52 2.30
N ARG A 179 34.93 58.14 3.23
CA ARG A 179 36.27 57.59 2.94
C ARG A 179 36.44 56.12 3.33
N ALA A 180 35.44 55.55 4.00
CA ALA A 180 35.33 54.11 4.21
C ALA A 180 35.31 53.39 2.85
N GLY A 181 36.25 52.45 2.66
CA GLY A 181 36.54 51.81 1.38
C GLY A 181 35.36 51.17 0.63
N PRO A 182 35.63 50.66 -0.59
CA PRO A 182 34.60 50.09 -1.45
C PRO A 182 33.84 48.97 -0.75
N SER A 183 32.51 49.08 -0.78
CA SER A 183 31.57 48.24 -0.06
C SER A 183 30.32 48.01 -0.93
N THR A 184 29.72 46.83 -0.83
CA THR A 184 28.51 46.47 -1.57
C THR A 184 27.60 45.62 -0.68
N THR A 185 26.32 45.98 -0.64
CA THR A 185 25.29 45.22 0.07
C THR A 185 24.46 44.45 -0.94
N THR A 186 24.30 43.15 -0.72
CA THR A 186 23.50 42.23 -1.55
C THR A 186 22.53 41.45 -0.66
N ARG A 187 21.74 40.53 -1.22
CA ARG A 187 20.86 39.66 -0.41
C ARG A 187 21.68 38.75 0.50
N GLU A 188 22.85 38.35 0.02
CA GLU A 188 23.79 37.46 0.67
C GLU A 188 24.54 38.14 1.82
N GLY A 189 24.56 39.48 1.91
CA GLY A 189 25.18 40.22 3.02
C GLY A 189 25.87 41.52 2.63
N LEU A 190 26.59 42.12 3.60
CA LEU A 190 27.46 43.28 3.40
C LEU A 190 28.90 42.82 3.14
N PHE A 191 29.45 43.17 1.99
CA PHE A 191 30.82 42.86 1.59
C PHE A 191 31.63 44.16 1.46
N THR A 192 32.83 44.20 2.02
CA THR A 192 33.58 45.46 2.16
C THR A 192 35.08 45.23 2.31
N TYR A 193 35.88 46.12 1.74
CA TYR A 193 37.32 46.19 2.01
C TYR A 193 37.66 46.95 3.31
N SER A 194 36.69 47.64 3.92
CA SER A 194 36.85 48.27 5.25
C SER A 194 36.31 47.34 6.35
N VAL A 195 36.89 46.15 6.43
CA VAL A 195 36.44 45.04 7.29
C VAL A 195 36.39 45.46 8.76
N GLY A 196 37.46 46.09 9.26
CA GLY A 196 37.59 46.51 10.65
C GLY A 196 36.62 47.60 11.08
N VAL A 197 35.97 48.32 10.16
CA VAL A 197 35.02 49.41 10.47
C VAL A 197 33.57 48.97 10.22
N LYS A 198 33.32 48.31 9.08
CA LYS A 198 31.97 47.97 8.63
C LYS A 198 31.45 46.65 9.19
N LEU A 199 32.33 45.75 9.66
CA LEU A 199 31.96 44.44 10.22
C LEU A 199 32.30 44.31 11.73
N LEU A 200 32.51 45.45 12.41
CA LEU A 200 32.90 45.55 13.82
C LEU A 200 32.13 44.59 14.74
N SER A 201 30.80 44.66 14.75
CA SER A 201 29.98 43.84 15.65
C SER A 201 30.19 42.33 15.43
N SER A 202 30.33 41.90 14.18
CA SER A 202 30.55 40.48 13.86
C SER A 202 31.96 40.02 14.26
N LEU A 203 32.97 40.88 14.10
CA LEU A 203 34.34 40.59 14.52
C LEU A 203 34.44 40.48 16.04
N ILE A 204 33.74 41.35 16.78
CA ILE A 204 33.70 41.31 18.25
C ILE A 204 33.03 40.05 18.76
N VAL A 205 31.93 39.64 18.15
CA VAL A 205 31.29 38.34 18.44
C VAL A 205 32.25 37.19 18.15
N SER A 206 33.06 37.26 17.08
CA SER A 206 34.07 36.24 16.82
C SER A 206 35.16 36.19 17.90
N GLY A 207 35.62 37.35 18.37
CA GLY A 207 36.59 37.43 19.47
C GLY A 207 36.06 36.89 20.79
N SER A 208 34.85 37.29 21.19
CA SER A 208 34.26 36.87 22.48
C SER A 208 33.87 35.39 22.53
N SER A 209 33.46 34.82 21.38
CA SER A 209 33.06 33.42 21.23
C SER A 209 34.19 32.50 20.75
N ALA A 210 35.46 32.95 20.78
CA ALA A 210 36.58 32.20 20.25
C ALA A 210 36.84 30.86 20.96
N THR A 211 36.43 30.77 22.23
CA THR A 211 36.49 29.54 23.04
C THR A 211 35.10 29.25 23.59
N THR A 212 34.72 27.98 23.58
CA THR A 212 33.46 27.50 24.18
C THR A 212 33.66 27.23 25.67
N SER A 213 32.67 27.55 26.50
CA SER A 213 32.76 27.33 27.95
C SER A 213 32.65 25.85 28.34
N ASP A 214 32.07 25.02 27.48
CA ASP A 214 31.82 23.59 27.69
C ASP A 214 32.89 22.70 27.02
N GLY A 215 33.89 23.28 26.35
CA GLY A 215 34.92 22.56 25.62
C GLY A 215 34.44 21.91 24.30
N SER A 216 33.19 22.13 23.90
CA SER A 216 32.66 21.62 22.63
C SER A 216 33.32 22.30 21.42
N VAL A 217 33.20 21.69 20.24
CA VAL A 217 33.70 22.28 18.99
C VAL A 217 32.98 23.60 18.74
N ARG A 218 33.75 24.70 18.62
CA ARG A 218 33.22 26.03 18.35
C ARG A 218 32.37 26.03 17.08
N ARG A 219 31.10 26.45 17.21
CA ARG A 219 30.20 26.69 16.08
C ARG A 219 29.96 28.18 15.94
N HIS A 220 30.27 28.76 14.79
CA HIS A 220 30.07 30.19 14.58
C HIS A 220 29.58 30.49 13.15
N PRO A 221 28.68 31.46 12.98
CA PRO A 221 28.16 31.81 11.66
C PRO A 221 29.26 32.40 10.77
N LYS A 222 29.12 32.19 9.47
CA LYS A 222 29.83 32.97 8.45
C LYS A 222 29.36 34.43 8.54
N ILE A 223 30.27 35.40 8.36
CA ILE A 223 29.97 36.83 8.47
C ILE A 223 29.27 37.31 7.19
N ASP A 224 28.05 36.84 6.99
CA ASP A 224 27.13 37.21 5.92
C ASP A 224 25.71 36.69 6.24
N ASN A 225 24.77 36.82 5.31
CA ASN A 225 23.38 36.40 5.45
C ASN A 225 23.09 35.02 4.82
N THR A 226 24.11 34.27 4.40
CA THR A 226 23.94 32.95 3.74
C THR A 226 23.49 31.85 4.71
N GLN A 227 23.55 32.11 6.02
CA GLN A 227 23.19 31.19 7.11
C GLN A 227 24.09 29.95 7.23
N PHE A 228 25.27 29.95 6.58
CA PHE A 228 26.25 28.90 6.79
C PHE A 228 27.00 29.09 8.11
N VAL A 229 27.33 27.97 8.76
CA VAL A 229 27.99 27.92 10.06
C VAL A 229 29.28 27.13 9.93
N TYR A 230 30.38 27.68 10.42
CA TYR A 230 31.64 26.95 10.57
C TYR A 230 31.58 26.06 11.80
N GLU A 231 31.98 24.79 11.63
CA GLU A 231 32.25 23.86 12.71
C GLU A 231 33.77 23.77 12.92
N GLY A 232 34.26 24.40 13.99
CA GLY A 232 35.67 24.53 14.31
C GLY A 232 36.25 25.88 13.89
N ARG A 233 37.49 25.86 13.37
CA ARG A 233 38.20 27.05 12.87
C ARG A 233 37.87 27.26 11.40
N SER A 234 37.74 28.52 10.98
CA SER A 234 37.52 28.84 9.56
C SER A 234 38.84 29.00 8.80
N TYR A 235 39.95 29.27 9.49
CA TYR A 235 41.27 29.56 8.91
C TYR A 235 41.27 30.71 7.88
N GLY A 236 40.20 31.50 7.83
CA GLY A 236 40.04 32.56 6.83
C GLY A 236 39.66 32.10 5.42
N VAL A 237 39.27 30.85 5.22
CA VAL A 237 38.84 30.29 3.92
C VAL A 237 37.35 29.91 3.94
N GLY A 238 36.79 29.51 2.79
CA GLY A 238 35.36 29.17 2.66
C GLY A 238 34.47 30.38 2.38
N SER A 239 35.05 31.51 1.99
CA SER A 239 34.30 32.75 1.73
C SER A 239 33.34 32.65 0.53
N ALA A 240 33.60 31.77 -0.42
CA ALA A 240 32.79 31.56 -1.63
C ALA A 240 31.44 30.86 -1.38
N ILE A 241 31.32 30.14 -0.25
CA ILE A 241 30.17 29.29 0.08
C ILE A 241 28.92 30.15 0.28
N GLY A 242 27.81 29.78 -0.34
CA GLY A 242 26.55 30.53 -0.38
C GLY A 242 26.56 31.77 -1.28
N ILE A 243 27.67 32.09 -1.95
CA ILE A 243 27.83 33.30 -2.79
C ILE A 243 28.11 32.91 -4.25
N ARG A 244 29.17 32.11 -4.49
CA ARG A 244 29.66 31.73 -5.82
C ARG A 244 29.63 30.22 -6.09
N ASP A 245 28.75 29.53 -5.38
CA ASP A 245 28.51 28.07 -5.43
C ASP A 245 27.07 27.72 -5.86
N GLN A 246 26.29 28.70 -6.33
CA GLN A 246 24.87 28.56 -6.67
C GLN A 246 24.59 27.43 -7.68
N ALA A 247 25.53 27.15 -8.60
CA ALA A 247 25.41 26.03 -9.54
C ALA A 247 25.31 24.66 -8.86
N ILE A 248 25.94 24.52 -7.69
CA ILE A 248 25.92 23.31 -6.87
C ILE A 248 24.78 23.41 -5.85
N GLY A 249 24.67 24.53 -5.14
CA GLY A 249 23.69 24.74 -4.07
C GLY A 249 22.23 24.69 -4.53
N ASN A 250 21.94 25.01 -5.79
CA ASN A 250 20.58 24.96 -6.34
C ASN A 250 20.15 23.55 -6.79
N ARG A 251 21.06 22.57 -6.83
CA ARG A 251 20.73 21.20 -7.27
C ARG A 251 20.12 20.42 -6.11
N ALA A 252 18.86 19.98 -6.25
CA ALA A 252 18.13 19.30 -5.17
C ALA A 252 18.74 17.95 -4.78
N SER A 253 19.43 17.31 -5.74
CA SER A 253 20.16 16.06 -5.55
C SER A 253 21.52 16.22 -4.86
N ALA A 254 22.10 17.43 -4.79
CA ALA A 254 23.38 17.65 -4.13
C ALA A 254 23.23 17.60 -2.60
N ILE A 255 24.11 16.84 -1.94
CA ILE A 255 24.08 16.63 -0.48
C ILE A 255 25.19 17.45 0.17
N ASP A 256 26.42 17.23 -0.27
CA ASP A 256 27.60 17.96 0.16
C ASP A 256 28.57 18.15 -1.00
N TYR A 257 29.56 19.03 -0.82
CA TYR A 257 30.66 19.15 -1.75
C TYR A 257 31.93 19.54 -1.02
N SER A 258 33.08 19.19 -1.61
CA SER A 258 34.39 19.52 -1.08
C SER A 258 35.29 20.11 -2.15
N PHE A 259 36.10 21.10 -1.77
CA PHE A 259 37.06 21.76 -2.66
C PHE A 259 38.30 22.20 -1.88
N GLN A 260 39.33 22.59 -2.62
CA GLN A 260 40.57 23.10 -2.04
C GLN A 260 40.66 24.62 -2.20
N GLU A 261 41.03 25.29 -1.12
CA GLU A 261 41.25 26.74 -1.08
C GLU A 261 42.63 27.03 -0.47
N ASP A 262 43.37 27.94 -1.10
CA ASP A 262 44.68 28.39 -0.62
C ASP A 262 44.44 29.56 0.36
N GLY A 263 45.06 29.51 1.54
CA GLY A 263 44.87 30.51 2.59
C GLY A 263 46.07 30.62 3.52
N TYR A 264 45.92 31.37 4.60
CA TYR A 264 46.94 31.46 5.65
C TYR A 264 46.48 30.73 6.91
N LEU A 265 47.38 29.98 7.51
CA LEU A 265 47.22 29.47 8.87
C LEU A 265 47.74 30.54 9.84
N PRO A 266 46.87 31.30 10.54
CA PRO A 266 47.30 32.26 11.54
C PRO A 266 47.71 31.52 12.83
N LEU A 267 48.93 31.82 13.28
CA LEU A 267 49.46 31.39 14.56
C LEU A 267 49.73 32.63 15.41
N VAL A 268 48.99 32.76 16.50
CA VAL A 268 49.17 33.83 17.48
C VAL A 268 49.91 33.28 18.68
N ARG A 269 50.90 34.03 19.15
CA ARG A 269 51.60 33.77 20.41
C ARG A 269 51.68 35.04 21.23
N CYS A 270 51.23 35.00 22.46
CA CYS A 270 51.19 36.17 23.34
C CYS A 270 52.13 35.99 24.54
N ILE A 271 52.77 37.08 24.96
CA ILE A 271 53.62 37.15 26.15
C ILE A 271 53.31 38.42 26.94
N TYR A 272 53.59 38.41 28.25
CA TYR A 272 53.72 39.65 29.02
C TYR A 272 55.13 40.20 28.84
N ASN A 273 55.22 41.43 28.35
CA ASN A 273 56.48 42.15 28.22
C ASN A 273 56.45 43.47 29.01
N THR A 274 56.94 43.42 30.24
CA THR A 274 57.01 44.58 31.13
C THR A 274 57.99 45.65 30.65
N SER A 275 58.89 45.32 29.72
CA SER A 275 59.82 46.26 29.10
C SER A 275 59.23 46.97 27.87
N MET A 276 57.96 46.73 27.53
CA MET A 276 57.34 47.35 26.38
C MET A 276 57.23 48.88 26.50
N ASN A 277 57.57 49.58 25.42
CA ASN A 277 57.60 51.05 25.37
C ASN A 277 56.26 51.65 24.87
N TYR A 278 55.18 50.88 24.84
CA TYR A 278 53.86 51.33 24.40
C TYR A 278 52.94 51.45 25.62
N ALA A 279 52.42 52.66 25.87
CA ALA A 279 51.64 52.93 27.08
C ALA A 279 50.54 53.97 26.85
N ILE A 280 49.53 53.94 27.73
CA ILE A 280 48.49 54.96 27.80
C ILE A 280 49.08 56.20 28.49
N GLY A 281 49.11 57.31 27.79
CA GLY A 281 49.61 58.59 28.27
C GLY A 281 48.64 59.33 29.18
N ARG A 282 48.95 60.60 29.44
CA ARG A 282 48.10 61.49 30.23
C ARG A 282 46.94 62.03 29.39
N GLU A 283 45.90 62.49 30.06
CA GLU A 283 44.74 63.11 29.41
C GLU A 283 45.13 64.35 28.61
N PHE A 284 44.79 64.39 27.32
CA PHE A 284 45.07 65.51 26.42
C PHE A 284 44.30 65.42 25.09
N PRO A 285 43.40 66.38 24.73
CA PRO A 285 42.60 67.26 25.60
C PRO A 285 41.33 66.56 26.14
N LYS A 286 40.77 67.09 27.24
CA LYS A 286 39.56 66.65 27.99
C LYS A 286 38.94 65.30 27.59
N ARG A 287 39.12 64.27 28.43
CA ARG A 287 38.63 62.88 28.27
C ARG A 287 39.20 62.12 27.04
N THR A 288 40.31 62.61 26.50
CA THR A 288 41.09 61.93 25.45
C THR A 288 42.43 61.52 26.03
N TYR A 289 42.91 60.31 25.72
CA TYR A 289 44.15 59.75 26.20
C TYR A 289 44.99 59.31 25.02
N ALA A 290 46.12 59.99 24.83
CA ALA A 290 47.08 59.63 23.80
C ALA A 290 47.86 58.38 24.23
N THR A 291 47.87 57.37 23.38
CA THR A 291 48.77 56.22 23.51
C THR A 291 49.96 56.45 22.61
N SER A 292 51.16 56.23 23.14
CA SER A 292 52.37 56.42 22.35
C SER A 292 53.45 55.42 22.72
N GLY A 293 54.29 55.06 21.75
CA GLY A 293 55.38 54.14 22.00
C GLY A 293 56.02 53.50 20.79
N TRP A 294 57.16 52.84 21.04
CA TRP A 294 57.83 52.01 20.05
C TRP A 294 57.38 50.55 20.19
N LEU A 295 56.91 49.99 19.09
CA LEU A 295 56.61 48.57 18.95
C LEU A 295 57.87 47.85 18.41
N PRO A 296 58.01 46.52 18.61
CA PRO A 296 59.18 45.78 18.15
C PRO A 296 59.47 45.92 16.65
N ASP A 297 58.44 46.22 15.85
CA ASP A 297 58.51 46.43 14.41
C ASP A 297 58.24 47.87 13.95
N SER A 298 58.23 48.85 14.86
CA SER A 298 58.13 50.27 14.51
C SER A 298 59.40 50.74 13.78
N ILE A 299 59.22 51.43 12.64
CA ILE A 299 60.30 52.05 11.87
C ILE A 299 59.96 53.52 11.64
N GLY A 300 60.94 54.41 11.81
CA GLY A 300 60.84 55.83 11.50
C GLY A 300 60.19 56.69 12.59
N SER A 301 59.03 56.30 13.11
CA SER A 301 58.30 57.05 14.14
C SER A 301 57.67 56.15 15.20
N PRO A 302 57.52 56.63 16.44
CA PRO A 302 56.70 55.94 17.43
C PRO A 302 55.25 55.91 16.96
N ASN A 303 54.54 54.86 17.34
CA ASN A 303 53.10 54.76 17.15
C ASN A 303 52.40 55.75 18.08
N PHE A 304 51.35 56.41 17.58
CA PHE A 304 50.57 57.39 18.32
C PHE A 304 49.09 57.27 17.94
N PHE A 305 48.21 57.09 18.92
CA PHE A 305 46.75 57.01 18.72
C PHE A 305 45.99 57.61 19.90
N ASP A 306 44.91 58.33 19.61
CA ASP A 306 44.08 58.99 20.60
C ASP A 306 42.85 58.15 20.95
N TYR A 307 42.62 57.90 22.23
CA TYR A 307 41.49 57.12 22.74
C TYR A 307 40.56 57.99 23.58
N LEU A 308 39.25 57.83 23.42
CA LEU A 308 38.25 58.53 24.21
C LEU A 308 37.84 57.68 25.42
N GLY A 309 37.76 58.29 26.61
CA GLY A 309 37.36 57.57 27.82
C GLY A 309 37.08 58.48 29.01
N HIS A 310 36.29 57.98 29.96
CA HIS A 310 36.05 58.66 31.23
C HIS A 310 37.35 58.72 32.05
N SER A 311 38.09 57.62 32.12
CA SER A 311 39.38 57.55 32.80
C SER A 311 40.34 56.67 31.97
N PRO A 312 41.66 56.74 32.20
CA PRO A 312 42.57 55.81 31.55
C PRO A 312 42.35 54.36 32.00
N ASP A 313 41.63 54.15 33.11
CA ASP A 313 41.41 52.83 33.69
C ASP A 313 40.48 51.94 32.85
N SER A 314 39.59 52.54 32.04
CA SER A 314 38.64 51.83 31.17
C SER A 314 39.16 51.57 29.76
N ILE A 315 40.39 52.01 29.44
CA ILE A 315 40.94 51.93 28.09
C ILE A 315 41.71 50.63 27.89
N VAL A 316 41.47 49.98 26.76
CA VAL A 316 42.34 48.94 26.22
C VAL A 316 42.78 49.43 24.86
N ALA A 317 44.08 49.72 24.74
CA ALA A 317 44.68 50.29 23.56
C ALA A 317 45.54 49.25 22.86
N VAL A 318 45.28 49.04 21.57
CA VAL A 318 46.04 48.10 20.74
C VAL A 318 46.93 48.87 19.77
N GLY A 319 48.24 48.65 19.85
CA GLY A 319 49.25 49.22 18.97
C GLY A 319 49.76 48.20 17.96
N VAL A 320 49.72 48.59 16.68
CA VAL A 320 50.28 47.81 15.54
C VAL A 320 51.13 48.71 14.66
N ALA A 321 52.37 48.34 14.35
CA ALA A 321 53.27 49.19 13.57
C ALA A 321 52.84 49.32 12.10
N HIS A 322 53.07 50.49 11.51
CA HIS A 322 52.78 50.75 10.08
C HIS A 322 53.87 50.19 9.13
N SER A 323 55.04 49.80 9.66
CA SER A 323 56.22 49.39 8.89
C SER A 323 55.89 48.35 7.81
N SER A 324 56.39 48.48 6.58
CA SER A 324 56.24 47.45 5.55
C SER A 324 57.22 46.28 5.68
N GLU A 325 58.28 46.43 6.47
CA GLU A 325 59.45 45.55 6.43
C GLU A 325 59.34 44.34 7.36
N SER A 326 58.48 44.39 8.37
CA SER A 326 58.39 43.31 9.35
C SER A 326 57.67 42.06 8.81
N PRO A 327 58.32 40.88 8.83
CA PRO A 327 57.69 39.60 8.47
C PRO A 327 56.73 39.10 9.55
N ARG A 328 57.03 39.37 10.82
CA ARG A 328 56.21 38.98 11.98
C ARG A 328 55.52 40.22 12.52
N ARG A 329 54.19 40.24 12.51
CA ARG A 329 53.44 41.42 12.95
C ARG A 329 53.18 41.34 14.44
N TYR A 330 53.46 42.45 15.12
CA TYR A 330 53.24 42.58 16.55
C TYR A 330 51.95 43.33 16.83
N ILE A 331 51.20 42.83 17.81
CA ILE A 331 50.05 43.47 18.44
C ILE A 331 50.47 43.72 19.88
N SER A 332 50.66 44.98 20.27
CA SER A 332 50.94 45.33 21.68
C SER A 332 49.72 45.94 22.33
N ILE A 333 49.38 45.51 23.54
CA ILE A 333 48.19 45.98 24.25
C ILE A 333 48.62 46.68 25.54
N ALA A 334 48.27 47.96 25.65
CA ALA A 334 48.36 48.74 26.86
C ALA A 334 46.95 48.89 27.44
N ALA A 335 46.76 48.52 28.70
CA ALA A 335 45.44 48.48 29.31
C ALA A 335 45.40 49.19 30.66
N GLY A 336 44.28 49.86 30.93
CA GLY A 336 43.99 50.54 32.18
C GLY A 336 43.76 49.56 33.34
N LYS A 337 43.60 50.09 34.56
CA LYS A 337 43.45 49.29 35.78
C LYS A 337 42.27 48.32 35.76
N ASN A 338 41.15 48.67 35.10
CA ASN A 338 39.99 47.77 35.02
C ASN A 338 40.25 46.56 34.12
N TYR A 339 41.26 46.64 33.25
CA TYR A 339 41.66 45.60 32.31
C TYR A 339 43.11 45.17 32.54
N ILE A 340 43.58 45.23 33.80
CA ILE A 340 45.00 45.01 34.16
C ILE A 340 45.55 43.67 33.67
N ALA A 341 44.69 42.64 33.57
CA ALA A 341 45.05 41.33 33.03
C ALA A 341 45.58 41.40 31.58
N LEU A 342 45.16 42.39 30.79
CA LEU A 342 45.61 42.57 29.40
C LEU A 342 46.80 43.54 29.29
N ASN A 343 47.18 44.20 30.38
CA ASN A 343 48.20 45.22 30.34
C ASN A 343 49.60 44.61 30.11
N ALA A 344 50.46 45.36 29.43
CA ALA A 344 51.82 44.94 29.08
C ALA A 344 51.86 43.64 28.26
N THR A 345 50.84 43.36 27.43
CA THR A 345 50.83 42.16 26.58
C THR A 345 51.34 42.47 25.19
N GLN A 346 52.10 41.53 24.62
CA GLN A 346 52.57 41.59 23.24
C GLN A 346 52.32 40.25 22.57
N CYS A 347 51.63 40.28 21.42
CA CYS A 347 51.31 39.11 20.63
C CYS A 347 51.96 39.20 19.25
N THR A 348 52.54 38.10 18.80
CA THR A 348 53.00 37.94 17.41
C THR A 348 51.93 37.21 16.60
N VAL A 349 51.65 37.69 15.39
CA VAL A 349 50.78 37.01 14.42
C VAL A 349 51.65 36.53 13.25
N ASP A 350 51.87 35.22 13.20
CA ASP A 350 52.57 34.54 12.11
C ASP A 350 51.56 33.95 11.13
N PHE A 351 51.77 34.17 9.83
CA PHE A 351 50.92 33.63 8.77
C PHE A 351 51.71 32.59 7.97
N SER A 352 51.30 31.33 8.04
CA SER A 352 51.90 30.25 7.25
C SER A 352 51.02 29.93 6.03
N PRO A 353 51.49 30.11 4.79
CA PRO A 353 50.71 29.76 3.60
C PRO A 353 50.37 28.27 3.59
N THR A 354 49.09 27.94 3.58
CA THR A 354 48.58 26.57 3.71
C THR A 354 47.41 26.34 2.77
N ARG A 355 47.34 25.17 2.15
CA ARG A 355 46.17 24.70 1.41
C ARG A 355 45.20 24.04 2.37
N PHE A 356 43.92 24.36 2.25
CA PHE A 356 42.85 23.83 3.08
C PHE A 356 41.87 22.99 2.25
N ASN A 357 41.44 21.87 2.80
CA ASN A 357 40.30 21.11 2.33
C ASN A 357 39.04 21.66 3.02
N VAL A 358 38.14 22.22 2.22
CA VAL A 358 36.88 22.79 2.66
C VAL A 358 35.76 21.82 2.30
N SER A 359 35.00 21.35 3.27
CA SER A 359 33.85 20.47 3.07
C SER A 359 32.57 21.15 3.53
N VAL A 360 31.54 21.09 2.70
CA VAL A 360 30.31 21.89 2.85
C VAL A 360 29.10 20.98 2.78
N GLY A 361 28.31 20.92 3.84
CA GLY A 361 27.00 20.26 3.80
C GLY A 361 25.91 21.25 3.39
N ILE A 362 25.24 20.98 2.28
CA ILE A 362 24.26 21.91 1.67
C ILE A 362 22.99 22.00 2.53
N ARG A 363 22.46 20.85 2.97
CA ARG A 363 21.24 20.80 3.79
C ARG A 363 21.44 21.28 5.22
N GLY A 364 22.57 20.89 5.82
CA GLY A 364 22.95 21.29 7.18
C GLY A 364 23.49 22.72 7.26
N ARG A 365 23.85 23.32 6.12
CA ARG A 365 24.54 24.61 6.00
C ARG A 365 25.78 24.68 6.90
N ASN A 366 26.53 23.59 6.98
CA ASN A 366 27.73 23.49 7.79
C ASN A 366 28.99 23.51 6.92
N ILE A 367 30.04 24.14 7.44
CA ILE A 367 31.35 24.26 6.81
C ILE A 367 32.39 23.67 7.75
N THR A 368 33.19 22.75 7.24
CA THR A 368 34.34 22.20 7.95
C THR A 368 35.60 22.45 7.14
N VAL A 369 36.65 22.91 7.81
CA VAL A 369 37.92 23.27 7.17
C VAL A 369 39.04 22.50 7.84
N THR A 370 39.87 21.84 7.02
CA THR A 370 41.02 21.07 7.50
C THR A 370 42.28 21.44 6.72
N PRO A 371 43.43 21.62 7.39
CA PRO A 371 44.69 21.92 6.70
C PRO A 371 45.17 20.67 5.93
N ALA A 372 45.51 20.84 4.66
CA ALA A 372 45.97 19.76 3.77
C ALA A 372 47.50 19.76 3.58
N GLY A 373 48.15 20.93 3.50
CA GLY A 373 49.61 21.03 3.36
C GLY A 373 50.12 22.45 3.15
N ALA A 374 51.42 22.68 3.35
CA ALA A 374 52.06 23.97 3.12
C ALA A 374 52.21 24.27 1.61
N ILE A 375 52.14 25.53 1.23
CA ILE A 375 52.26 26.01 -0.15
C ILE A 375 53.22 27.20 -0.24
N ASP A 376 53.58 27.59 -1.46
CA ASP A 376 54.28 28.85 -1.70
C ASP A 376 53.38 30.05 -1.36
N ASP A 377 54.00 31.13 -0.88
CA ASP A 377 53.28 32.33 -0.47
C ASP A 377 52.59 33.00 -1.68
N PHE A 378 51.25 32.99 -1.69
CA PHE A 378 50.44 33.56 -2.76
C PHE A 378 50.29 35.09 -2.66
N ASN A 379 50.66 35.71 -1.54
CA ASN A 379 50.73 37.17 -1.38
C ASN A 379 52.07 37.60 -0.77
N PRO A 380 53.19 37.45 -1.50
CA PRO A 380 54.54 37.74 -0.99
C PRO A 380 54.76 39.23 -0.67
N GLN A 381 53.95 40.13 -1.24
CA GLN A 381 53.93 41.56 -0.88
C GLN A 381 53.37 41.82 0.53
N ARG A 382 52.71 40.83 1.14
CA ARG A 382 52.15 40.87 2.51
C ARG A 382 51.12 41.97 2.73
N ASN A 383 50.48 42.47 1.67
CA ASN A 383 49.44 43.49 1.78
C ASN A 383 48.25 42.95 2.58
N LEU A 384 47.82 41.71 2.32
CA LEU A 384 46.69 41.10 3.03
C LEU A 384 46.98 40.94 4.53
N THR A 385 48.08 40.28 4.86
CA THR A 385 48.45 39.99 6.26
C THR A 385 48.74 41.28 7.05
N ARG A 386 49.39 42.27 6.42
CA ARG A 386 49.59 43.60 7.00
C ARG A 386 48.27 44.30 7.29
N THR A 387 47.37 44.37 6.31
CA THR A 387 46.09 45.06 6.47
C THR A 387 45.23 44.40 7.55
N VAL A 388 45.18 43.07 7.60
CA VAL A 388 44.47 42.31 8.64
C VAL A 388 44.97 42.66 10.03
N VAL A 389 46.28 42.61 10.27
CA VAL A 389 46.81 42.91 11.62
C VAL A 389 46.61 44.39 11.99
N ARG A 390 46.74 45.31 11.02
CA ARG A 390 46.41 46.73 11.24
C ARG A 390 44.96 46.98 11.65
N GLN A 391 44.01 46.11 11.28
CA GLN A 391 42.62 46.29 11.70
C GLN A 391 42.45 46.22 13.22
N PHE A 392 43.30 45.52 13.97
CA PHE A 392 43.17 45.44 15.43
C PHE A 392 43.34 46.79 16.12
N GLU A 393 44.22 47.64 15.60
CA GLU A 393 44.38 49.01 16.12
C GLU A 393 43.15 49.86 15.79
N LEU A 394 42.67 49.83 14.54
CA LEU A 394 41.44 50.53 14.14
C LEU A 394 40.23 50.08 14.97
N ILE A 395 40.04 48.77 15.15
CA ILE A 395 38.95 48.19 15.95
C ILE A 395 39.07 48.63 17.41
N SER A 396 40.28 48.65 17.97
CA SER A 396 40.50 49.12 19.33
C SER A 396 40.13 50.59 19.49
N ASN A 397 40.48 51.42 18.52
CA ASN A 397 40.20 52.85 18.51
C ASN A 397 38.71 53.15 18.33
N ASP A 398 38.08 52.53 17.33
CA ASP A 398 36.66 52.75 16.98
C ASP A 398 35.70 52.18 18.04
N LEU A 399 36.13 51.19 18.84
CA LEU A 399 35.30 50.53 19.86
C LEU A 399 35.57 50.96 21.30
N THR A 400 36.31 52.04 21.52
CA THR A 400 36.33 52.64 22.86
C THR A 400 34.97 53.25 23.19
N SER A 401 34.31 52.69 24.21
CA SER A 401 33.17 53.34 24.86
C SER A 401 33.70 54.28 25.95
N PHE A 402 32.89 55.27 26.32
CA PHE A 402 33.28 56.26 27.32
C PHE A 402 33.58 55.64 28.69
N TYR A 403 32.98 54.49 29.05
CA TYR A 403 33.16 53.86 30.37
C TYR A 403 33.85 52.49 30.34
N GLU A 404 33.90 51.81 29.19
CA GLU A 404 34.40 50.44 29.06
C GLU A 404 35.02 50.21 27.68
N SER A 405 35.90 49.22 27.57
CA SER A 405 36.41 48.77 26.28
C SER A 405 35.62 47.58 25.79
N ILE A 406 34.89 47.75 24.67
CA ILE A 406 34.13 46.65 24.05
C ILE A 406 35.08 45.54 23.59
N LEU A 407 36.23 45.91 23.01
CA LEU A 407 37.27 44.97 22.62
C LEU A 407 37.91 44.28 23.84
N GLY A 408 38.19 45.03 24.91
CA GLY A 408 38.70 44.48 26.17
C GLY A 408 37.75 43.46 26.79
N ASN A 409 36.45 43.78 26.85
CA ASN A 409 35.41 42.86 27.33
C ASN A 409 35.33 41.60 26.46
N ALA A 410 35.47 41.71 25.14
CA ALA A 410 35.48 40.56 24.23
C ALA A 410 36.68 39.64 24.49
N PHE A 411 37.88 40.19 24.68
CA PHE A 411 39.06 39.40 25.04
C PHE A 411 38.89 38.70 26.39
N LEU A 412 38.43 39.42 27.41
CA LEU A 412 38.18 38.83 28.73
C LEU A 412 37.08 37.75 28.71
N SER A 413 36.08 37.87 27.83
CA SER A 413 35.07 36.82 27.62
C SER A 413 35.65 35.53 27.05
N SER A 414 36.62 35.62 26.13
CA SER A 414 37.30 34.42 25.62
C SER A 414 38.22 33.79 26.68
N VAL A 415 38.89 34.63 27.48
CA VAL A 415 39.72 34.20 28.61
C VAL A 415 38.90 33.45 29.65
N SER A 416 37.74 33.97 30.04
CA SER A 416 36.87 33.31 31.02
C SER A 416 36.35 31.97 30.48
N ALA A 417 35.95 31.91 29.20
CA ALA A 417 35.51 30.67 28.56
C ALA A 417 36.61 29.61 28.47
N TRP A 418 37.86 30.02 28.17
CA TRP A 418 38.99 29.10 28.17
C TRP A 418 39.32 28.58 29.57
N ASN A 419 39.24 29.45 30.58
CA ASN A 419 39.44 29.04 31.97
C ASN A 419 38.41 27.98 32.40
N MET A 420 37.13 28.18 32.06
CA MET A 420 36.05 27.24 32.39
C MET A 420 36.21 25.88 31.69
N SER A 421 36.61 25.86 30.42
CA SER A 421 36.65 24.61 29.63
C SER A 421 37.97 23.85 29.72
N SER A 422 39.10 24.55 29.78
CA SER A 422 40.44 23.95 29.66
C SER A 422 41.23 23.94 30.97
N ASN A 423 40.75 24.66 31.99
CA ASN A 423 41.39 24.75 33.30
C ASN A 423 40.40 24.40 34.43
N GLU A 424 39.54 23.40 34.22
CA GLU A 424 38.53 22.96 35.21
C GLU A 424 39.14 22.66 36.60
N ASN A 425 40.36 22.08 36.62
CA ASN A 425 41.08 21.73 37.85
C ASN A 425 41.91 22.89 38.44
N GLY A 426 41.92 24.07 37.80
CA GLY A 426 42.67 25.24 38.26
C GLY A 426 44.19 25.06 38.29
N THR A 427 44.73 24.12 37.51
CA THR A 427 46.16 23.78 37.50
C THR A 427 47.03 24.81 36.78
N VAL A 428 46.44 25.60 35.88
CA VAL A 428 47.14 26.60 35.07
C VAL A 428 47.09 27.97 35.76
N PRO A 429 48.21 28.69 35.90
CA PRO A 429 48.24 30.05 36.45
C PRO A 429 47.37 31.04 35.66
N GLN A 430 46.82 32.04 36.36
CA GLN A 430 45.91 33.03 35.77
C GLN A 430 46.54 33.83 34.61
N ASP A 431 47.85 34.08 34.68
CA ASP A 431 48.58 34.78 33.62
C ASP A 431 48.61 33.95 32.33
N GLU A 432 48.87 32.64 32.42
CA GLU A 432 48.84 31.75 31.27
C GLU A 432 47.42 31.57 30.73
N VAL A 433 46.41 31.48 31.60
CA VAL A 433 44.98 31.48 31.23
C VAL A 433 44.63 32.70 30.37
N THR A 434 45.12 33.88 30.78
CA THR A 434 44.86 35.14 30.08
C THR A 434 45.53 35.16 28.71
N LEU A 435 46.80 34.76 28.62
CA LEU A 435 47.51 34.70 27.35
C LEU A 435 46.86 33.69 26.38
N ARG A 436 46.48 32.49 26.84
CA ARG A 436 45.83 31.47 26.00
C ARG A 436 44.47 31.90 25.49
N GLY A 437 43.63 32.47 26.34
CA GLY A 437 42.33 33.02 25.92
C GLY A 437 42.50 34.16 24.91
N LEU A 438 43.45 35.05 25.15
CA LEU A 438 43.78 36.16 24.24
C LEU A 438 44.28 35.64 22.88
N GLU A 439 45.17 34.63 22.86
CA GLU A 439 45.62 33.97 21.63
C GLU A 439 44.43 33.45 20.80
N LYS A 440 43.46 32.78 21.44
CA LYS A 440 42.26 32.26 20.76
C LYS A 440 41.39 33.38 20.20
N ALA A 441 41.16 34.45 20.97
CA ALA A 441 40.37 35.60 20.53
C ALA A 441 40.99 36.29 19.31
N ILE A 442 42.30 36.57 19.34
CA ILE A 442 43.01 37.20 18.21
C ILE A 442 43.02 36.27 17.00
N VAL A 443 43.23 34.95 17.17
CA VAL A 443 43.12 33.98 16.07
C VAL A 443 41.74 34.02 15.43
N ALA A 444 40.67 33.93 16.22
CA ALA A 444 39.30 33.93 15.73
C ALA A 444 38.95 35.20 14.94
N MET A 445 39.34 36.37 15.46
CA MET A 445 39.16 37.65 14.77
C MET A 445 39.98 37.74 13.48
N THR A 446 41.24 37.29 13.50
CA THR A 446 42.13 37.27 12.33
C THR A 446 41.56 36.39 11.21
N GLU A 447 41.08 35.19 11.54
CA GLU A 447 40.43 34.28 10.59
C GLU A 447 39.14 34.90 10.02
N SER A 448 38.32 35.51 10.86
CA SER A 448 37.12 36.23 10.41
C SER A 448 37.45 37.36 9.43
N MET A 449 38.50 38.15 9.70
CA MET A 449 38.93 39.21 8.79
C MET A 449 39.44 38.68 7.45
N LEU A 450 40.26 37.62 7.47
CA LEU A 450 40.75 36.96 6.25
C LEU A 450 39.58 36.46 5.39
N ALA A 451 38.60 35.80 5.99
CA ALA A 451 37.40 35.33 5.29
C ALA A 451 36.56 36.50 4.73
N SER A 452 36.43 37.61 5.47
CA SER A 452 35.72 38.81 5.01
C SER A 452 36.45 39.50 3.84
N TYR A 453 37.78 39.55 3.85
CA TYR A 453 38.55 40.03 2.69
C TYR A 453 38.40 39.11 1.48
N GLY A 454 38.37 37.79 1.68
CA GLY A 454 38.05 36.83 0.61
C GLY A 454 36.66 37.07 0.02
N ALA A 455 35.65 37.29 0.85
CA ALA A 455 34.30 37.60 0.39
C ALA A 455 34.23 38.95 -0.36
N ALA A 456 34.98 39.97 0.09
CA ALA A 456 35.10 41.25 -0.60
C ALA A 456 35.79 41.12 -1.96
N GLN A 457 36.82 40.26 -2.09
CA GLN A 457 37.45 39.94 -3.37
C GLN A 457 36.43 39.39 -4.37
N LEU A 458 35.55 38.47 -3.93
CA LEU A 458 34.55 37.84 -4.79
C LEU A 458 33.39 38.75 -5.23
N VAL A 459 32.89 39.59 -4.31
CA VAL A 459 31.66 40.37 -4.53
C VAL A 459 31.95 41.80 -4.97
N VAL A 460 32.90 42.47 -4.30
CA VAL A 460 33.20 43.89 -4.55
C VAL A 460 34.29 44.02 -5.61
N GLY A 461 35.37 43.23 -5.48
CA GLY A 461 36.49 43.26 -6.41
C GLY A 461 36.27 42.47 -7.71
N ASN A 462 35.32 41.51 -7.69
CA ASN A 462 35.11 40.52 -8.76
C ASN A 462 36.40 39.78 -9.17
N PHE A 463 37.27 39.53 -8.19
CA PHE A 463 38.52 38.77 -8.36
C PHE A 463 38.31 37.34 -7.86
N SER A 464 38.11 36.41 -8.79
CA SER A 464 37.89 35.00 -8.51
C SER A 464 38.83 34.08 -9.31
N GLU A 465 39.02 32.88 -8.79
CA GLU A 465 39.78 31.80 -9.42
C GLU A 465 38.93 30.53 -9.40
N GLN A 466 39.01 29.71 -10.46
CA GLN A 466 38.26 28.46 -10.53
C GLN A 466 39.02 27.34 -9.83
N ARG A 467 38.30 26.55 -9.02
CA ARG A 467 38.80 25.34 -8.37
C ARG A 467 37.86 24.17 -8.64
N GLU A 468 38.43 23.00 -8.86
CA GLU A 468 37.66 21.77 -8.96
C GLU A 468 37.06 21.41 -7.60
N ALA A 469 35.78 21.03 -7.62
CA ALA A 469 35.01 20.62 -6.46
C ALA A 469 34.43 19.23 -6.69
N ASN A 470 34.55 18.37 -5.68
CA ASN A 470 33.92 17.05 -5.64
C ASN A 470 32.55 17.18 -4.98
N VAL A 471 31.49 17.04 -5.77
CA VAL A 471 30.09 17.15 -5.31
C VAL A 471 29.54 15.76 -5.08
N THR A 472 29.02 15.49 -3.89
CA THR A 472 28.26 14.26 -3.64
C THR A 472 26.79 14.49 -4.01
N VAL A 473 26.32 13.67 -4.92
CA VAL A 473 24.94 13.71 -5.42
C VAL A 473 24.22 12.45 -4.94
N GLY A 474 23.04 12.65 -4.36
CA GLY A 474 22.13 11.57 -3.98
C GLY A 474 21.53 10.92 -5.22
N VAL A 475 21.88 9.67 -5.46
CA VAL A 475 21.33 8.82 -6.54
C VAL A 475 20.43 7.72 -5.99
N PHE A 476 19.39 7.32 -6.71
CA PHE A 476 18.67 6.08 -6.39
C PHE A 476 19.17 4.94 -7.26
N VAL A 477 19.51 3.83 -6.64
CA VAL A 477 19.78 2.55 -7.31
C VAL A 477 18.56 1.65 -7.13
N ILE A 478 18.12 1.00 -8.20
CA ILE A 478 16.97 0.09 -8.15
C ILE A 478 17.41 -1.22 -7.52
N GLY A 479 16.79 -1.59 -6.39
CA GLY A 479 16.98 -2.87 -5.73
C GLY A 479 18.27 -2.98 -4.91
N GLU A 480 18.19 -3.67 -3.78
CA GLU A 480 19.38 -4.05 -3.03
C GLU A 480 20.03 -5.28 -3.65
N LYS A 481 21.38 -5.33 -3.63
CA LYS A 481 22.16 -6.43 -4.23
C LYS A 481 21.71 -7.81 -3.74
N VAL A 482 21.38 -7.95 -2.46
CA VAL A 482 20.98 -9.23 -1.85
C VAL A 482 19.67 -9.73 -2.46
N TYR A 483 18.66 -8.86 -2.60
CA TYR A 483 17.35 -9.24 -3.14
C TYR A 483 17.40 -9.48 -4.65
N VAL A 484 18.16 -8.68 -5.41
CA VAL A 484 18.33 -8.87 -6.86
C VAL A 484 18.95 -10.24 -7.17
N VAL A 485 19.96 -10.67 -6.40
CA VAL A 485 20.56 -12.00 -6.56
C VAL A 485 19.59 -13.10 -6.10
N ALA A 486 18.93 -12.92 -4.95
CA ALA A 486 18.01 -13.92 -4.41
C ALA A 486 16.83 -14.21 -5.37
N ILE A 487 16.24 -13.19 -5.99
CA ILE A 487 15.13 -13.38 -6.93
C ILE A 487 15.59 -14.04 -8.23
N ALA A 488 16.81 -13.74 -8.70
CA ALA A 488 17.41 -14.39 -9.86
C ALA A 488 17.63 -15.88 -9.64
N VAL A 489 18.15 -16.25 -8.45
CA VAL A 489 18.31 -17.66 -8.07
C VAL A 489 16.95 -18.35 -7.97
N LEU A 490 15.96 -17.74 -7.31
CA LEU A 490 14.63 -18.32 -7.19
C LEU A 490 13.98 -18.54 -8.56
N ASN A 491 14.03 -17.54 -9.44
CA ASN A 491 13.47 -17.65 -10.78
C ASN A 491 14.19 -18.73 -11.61
N ALA A 492 15.52 -18.84 -11.50
CA ALA A 492 16.28 -19.92 -12.13
C ALA A 492 15.86 -21.31 -11.62
N LEU A 493 15.64 -21.48 -10.31
CA LEU A 493 15.18 -22.74 -9.73
C LEU A 493 13.79 -23.15 -10.24
N VAL A 494 12.86 -22.20 -10.35
CA VAL A 494 11.50 -22.47 -10.87
C VAL A 494 11.56 -22.86 -12.35
N VAL A 495 12.36 -22.16 -13.16
CA VAL A 495 12.58 -22.49 -14.58
C VAL A 495 13.20 -23.89 -14.72
N LEU A 496 14.22 -24.21 -13.92
CA LEU A 496 14.84 -25.54 -13.90
C LEU A 496 13.83 -26.62 -13.51
N ALA A 497 12.93 -26.37 -12.56
CA ALA A 497 11.87 -27.30 -12.18
C ALA A 497 10.89 -27.57 -13.35
N VAL A 498 10.50 -26.53 -14.10
CA VAL A 498 9.66 -26.69 -15.30
C VAL A 498 10.37 -27.53 -16.36
N ILE A 499 11.65 -27.22 -16.66
CA ILE A 499 12.45 -27.97 -17.64
C ILE A 499 12.61 -29.43 -17.21
N TRP A 500 12.93 -29.66 -15.94
CA TRP A 500 13.09 -31.00 -15.37
C TRP A 500 11.81 -31.83 -15.50
N GLU A 501 10.66 -31.30 -15.08
CA GLU A 501 9.38 -32.00 -15.19
C GLU A 501 8.94 -32.19 -16.65
N ALA A 502 9.20 -31.22 -17.53
CA ALA A 502 8.95 -31.36 -18.96
C ALA A 502 9.79 -32.51 -19.57
N VAL A 503 11.07 -32.62 -19.21
CA VAL A 503 11.93 -33.72 -19.68
C VAL A 503 11.48 -35.06 -19.10
N ARG A 504 11.23 -35.13 -17.78
CA ARG A 504 10.80 -36.33 -17.06
C ARG A 504 9.50 -36.92 -17.64
N THR A 505 8.57 -36.06 -18.04
CA THR A 505 7.23 -36.46 -18.55
C THR A 505 7.13 -36.43 -20.08
N ARG A 506 8.25 -36.24 -20.80
CA ARG A 506 8.31 -36.10 -22.27
C ARG A 506 7.34 -35.02 -22.80
N GLY A 507 7.26 -33.90 -22.10
CA GLY A 507 6.40 -32.75 -22.44
C GLY A 507 4.94 -33.00 -22.14
N TRP A 508 4.63 -33.72 -21.05
CA TRP A 508 3.27 -34.07 -20.64
C TRP A 508 2.42 -34.68 -21.78
N ARG A 509 3.03 -35.55 -22.61
CA ARG A 509 2.36 -36.20 -23.75
C ARG A 509 1.21 -37.11 -23.31
N ASP A 510 1.41 -37.82 -22.20
CA ASP A 510 0.47 -38.80 -21.65
C ASP A 510 -0.41 -38.21 -20.53
N LEU A 511 -0.54 -36.88 -20.46
CA LEU A 511 -1.38 -36.23 -19.46
C LEU A 511 -2.86 -36.54 -19.75
N PRO A 512 -3.58 -37.21 -18.83
CA PRO A 512 -4.97 -37.59 -19.07
C PRO A 512 -5.88 -36.34 -19.08
N PRO A 513 -6.97 -36.33 -19.87
CA PRO A 513 -7.82 -35.14 -20.02
C PRO A 513 -8.67 -34.80 -18.79
N PHE A 514 -8.80 -35.70 -17.82
CA PHE A 514 -9.56 -35.43 -16.60
C PHE A 514 -8.80 -34.51 -15.64
N ASP A 515 -9.51 -33.55 -15.04
CA ASP A 515 -8.99 -32.69 -13.99
C ASP A 515 -9.87 -32.80 -12.73
N PHE A 516 -9.31 -33.27 -11.61
CA PHE A 516 -10.06 -33.41 -10.36
C PHE A 516 -10.19 -32.08 -9.58
N SER A 517 -9.49 -31.03 -10.03
CA SER A 517 -9.62 -29.69 -9.45
C SER A 517 -10.72 -28.85 -10.12
N ASP A 518 -11.20 -29.30 -11.29
CA ASP A 518 -12.31 -28.69 -12.00
C ASP A 518 -13.66 -29.27 -11.52
N PRO A 519 -14.54 -28.46 -10.89
CA PRO A 519 -15.85 -28.93 -10.46
C PRO A 519 -16.72 -29.42 -11.63
N ASP A 520 -16.56 -28.87 -12.84
CA ASP A 520 -17.34 -29.27 -14.00
C ASP A 520 -17.07 -30.72 -14.38
N TRP A 521 -15.82 -31.16 -14.28
CA TRP A 521 -15.46 -32.56 -14.50
C TRP A 521 -16.01 -33.47 -13.41
N LEU A 522 -15.92 -33.07 -12.14
CA LEU A 522 -16.42 -33.86 -11.00
C LEU A 522 -17.93 -34.06 -11.08
N ILE A 523 -18.65 -32.99 -11.43
CA ILE A 523 -20.08 -32.95 -11.68
C ILE A 523 -20.44 -33.85 -12.87
N THR A 524 -19.78 -33.67 -14.01
CA THR A 524 -20.05 -34.45 -15.22
C THR A 524 -19.74 -35.94 -15.01
N ALA A 525 -18.70 -36.27 -14.25
CA ALA A 525 -18.36 -37.65 -13.89
C ALA A 525 -19.39 -38.27 -12.92
N SER A 526 -19.89 -37.51 -11.95
CA SER A 526 -20.95 -37.97 -11.05
C SER A 526 -22.30 -38.15 -11.75
N PHE A 527 -22.63 -37.27 -12.71
CA PHE A 527 -23.87 -37.34 -13.49
C PHE A 527 -23.84 -38.45 -14.56
N ARG A 528 -22.67 -38.79 -15.10
CA ARG A 528 -22.51 -39.87 -16.09
C ARG A 528 -22.30 -41.25 -15.48
N GLY A 529 -22.32 -41.38 -14.16
CA GLY A 529 -22.05 -42.61 -13.39
C GLY A 529 -23.04 -43.77 -13.55
N GLY A 530 -23.85 -43.83 -14.61
CA GLY A 530 -24.80 -44.93 -14.85
C GLY A 530 -25.08 -45.31 -16.31
N VAL A 531 -24.62 -44.53 -17.31
CA VAL A 531 -24.95 -44.76 -18.74
C VAL A 531 -23.71 -44.73 -19.62
N LEU A 532 -22.73 -45.59 -19.31
CA LEU A 532 -21.61 -45.90 -20.21
C LEU A 532 -21.59 -47.38 -20.61
N SER A 533 -22.65 -48.13 -20.30
CA SER A 533 -22.76 -49.56 -20.64
C SER A 533 -23.57 -49.86 -21.92
N ARG A 534 -24.36 -48.94 -22.49
CA ARG A 534 -25.27 -49.30 -23.62
C ARG A 534 -25.53 -48.23 -24.69
N ALA A 535 -24.85 -47.10 -24.69
CA ALA A 535 -25.16 -45.99 -25.63
C ALA A 535 -24.03 -45.64 -26.60
N SER A 536 -23.08 -46.55 -26.87
CA SER A 536 -22.03 -46.33 -27.89
C SER A 536 -22.07 -47.33 -29.05
N GLU A 537 -23.25 -47.88 -29.36
CA GLU A 537 -23.40 -48.84 -30.48
C GLU A 537 -24.20 -48.31 -31.67
N ALA A 538 -24.68 -47.07 -31.66
CA ALA A 538 -25.32 -46.48 -32.83
C ALA A 538 -25.03 -44.98 -32.91
N ASP A 539 -24.06 -44.63 -33.75
CA ASP A 539 -24.13 -43.55 -34.75
C ASP A 539 -22.71 -43.05 -35.06
N GLY A 540 -22.17 -43.60 -36.15
CA GLY A 540 -21.03 -43.07 -36.86
C GLY A 540 -21.47 -41.97 -37.81
N GLU A 541 -20.65 -40.93 -37.89
CA GLU A 541 -20.57 -39.91 -38.94
C GLU A 541 -21.85 -39.15 -39.34
N GLY A 542 -21.86 -37.85 -39.04
CA GLY A 542 -22.74 -36.88 -39.70
C GLY A 542 -23.03 -35.69 -38.82
N GLY A 543 -22.59 -34.50 -39.24
CA GLY A 543 -22.70 -33.27 -38.45
C GLY A 543 -24.11 -32.99 -37.93
N MET A 544 -24.21 -32.57 -36.66
CA MET A 544 -25.43 -32.01 -36.11
C MET A 544 -25.34 -30.50 -36.02
N VAL A 545 -26.13 -29.90 -36.90
CA VAL A 545 -26.79 -28.60 -36.81
C VAL A 545 -27.04 -28.20 -35.35
N SER A 546 -26.36 -27.15 -34.91
CA SER A 546 -26.76 -26.38 -33.75
C SER A 546 -28.00 -25.56 -34.12
N GLN A 547 -29.20 -26.10 -33.89
CA GLN A 547 -30.41 -25.30 -33.85
C GLN A 547 -31.09 -25.44 -32.48
N GLY A 548 -31.08 -24.31 -31.75
CA GLY A 548 -32.19 -23.91 -30.89
C GLY A 548 -32.21 -24.48 -29.48
N PHE A 549 -31.39 -23.94 -28.59
CA PHE A 549 -31.92 -23.32 -27.36
C PHE A 549 -30.88 -22.32 -26.81
N GLN A 550 -30.80 -21.16 -27.48
CA GLN A 550 -30.28 -19.96 -26.83
C GLN A 550 -31.25 -19.59 -25.70
N LYS A 551 -30.88 -19.84 -24.45
CA LYS A 551 -31.22 -18.91 -23.37
C LYS A 551 -29.97 -18.06 -23.15
N GLY A 552 -30.10 -16.78 -23.49
CA GLY A 552 -29.04 -15.79 -23.36
C GLY A 552 -28.53 -15.63 -21.93
N PRO A 553 -27.42 -14.92 -21.75
CA PRO A 553 -26.82 -14.72 -20.44
C PRO A 553 -27.81 -13.92 -19.58
N HIS A 554 -28.28 -14.50 -18.48
CA HIS A 554 -28.92 -13.70 -17.46
C HIS A 554 -27.86 -12.73 -16.91
N SER A 555 -28.07 -11.47 -17.27
CA SER A 555 -27.41 -10.29 -16.72
C SER A 555 -27.24 -10.44 -15.22
N PHE A 556 -26.03 -10.19 -14.75
CA PHE A 556 -25.76 -9.76 -13.38
C PHE A 556 -26.82 -8.72 -12.97
N TYR A 557 -27.61 -9.05 -11.96
CA TYR A 557 -28.38 -8.09 -11.19
C TYR A 557 -28.17 -8.41 -9.71
N SER A 558 -27.98 -7.32 -8.95
CA SER A 558 -27.53 -7.27 -7.55
C SER A 558 -28.30 -8.20 -6.60
N PRO A 559 -27.64 -8.77 -5.57
CA PRO A 559 -28.30 -9.58 -4.56
C PRO A 559 -29.10 -8.65 -3.64
N VAL A 560 -30.42 -8.61 -3.85
CA VAL A 560 -31.38 -8.25 -2.82
C VAL A 560 -31.97 -9.57 -2.33
N ALA A 561 -32.06 -9.75 -1.02
CA ALA A 561 -32.37 -10.97 -0.30
C ALA A 561 -33.73 -11.63 -0.66
N GLU A 562 -33.83 -12.23 -1.84
CA GLU A 562 -34.83 -13.24 -2.22
C GLU A 562 -34.14 -14.61 -2.43
N SER A 563 -33.15 -14.88 -1.56
CA SER A 563 -32.22 -16.00 -1.57
C SER A 563 -32.84 -17.27 -0.96
N GLU A 564 -32.47 -18.43 -1.51
CA GLU A 564 -32.77 -19.81 -1.07
C GLU A 564 -34.12 -20.42 -1.53
N ASP A 565 -35.26 -19.74 -1.41
CA ASP A 565 -36.58 -20.36 -1.68
C ASP A 565 -36.84 -20.73 -3.14
N LYS A 566 -36.25 -19.96 -4.08
CA LYS A 566 -36.38 -20.24 -5.52
C LYS A 566 -35.60 -21.49 -5.92
N GLU A 567 -34.48 -21.78 -5.26
CA GLU A 567 -33.61 -22.91 -5.62
C GLU A 567 -34.23 -24.26 -5.23
N GLU A 568 -34.88 -24.35 -4.07
CA GLU A 568 -35.57 -25.57 -3.63
C GLU A 568 -36.68 -25.99 -4.60
N ARG A 569 -37.52 -25.04 -5.03
CA ARG A 569 -38.63 -25.32 -5.97
C ARG A 569 -38.13 -25.81 -7.33
N TYR A 570 -37.02 -25.25 -7.84
CA TYR A 570 -36.38 -25.75 -9.06
C TYR A 570 -35.83 -27.17 -8.90
N ILE A 571 -35.30 -27.51 -7.71
CA ILE A 571 -34.83 -28.86 -7.42
C ILE A 571 -36.01 -29.84 -7.40
N ILE A 572 -37.13 -29.49 -6.78
CA ILE A 572 -38.34 -30.34 -6.77
C ILE A 572 -38.90 -30.50 -8.20
N GLU A 573 -38.94 -29.43 -8.98
CA GLU A 573 -39.34 -29.45 -10.39
C GLU A 573 -38.49 -30.45 -11.20
N ASP A 574 -37.16 -30.33 -11.19
CA ASP A 574 -36.27 -31.24 -11.93
C ASP A 574 -36.26 -32.67 -11.35
N TYR A 575 -36.34 -32.81 -10.02
CA TYR A 575 -36.29 -34.11 -9.36
C TYR A 575 -37.57 -34.92 -9.57
N SER A 576 -38.72 -34.25 -9.65
CA SER A 576 -40.01 -34.90 -9.89
C SER A 576 -40.10 -35.61 -11.25
N GLU A 577 -39.31 -35.18 -12.24
CA GLU A 577 -39.23 -35.81 -13.56
C GLU A 577 -38.45 -37.12 -13.58
N ARG A 578 -37.74 -37.45 -12.49
CA ARG A 578 -36.86 -38.62 -12.44
C ARG A 578 -37.63 -39.90 -12.13
N GLU A 579 -37.49 -40.90 -12.99
CA GLU A 579 -37.98 -42.26 -12.73
C GLU A 579 -37.08 -42.96 -11.70
N LEU A 580 -37.49 -42.97 -10.43
CA LEU A 580 -36.75 -43.64 -9.36
C LEU A 580 -37.03 -45.14 -9.33
N THR A 581 -35.97 -45.95 -9.21
CA THR A 581 -36.09 -47.41 -9.07
C THR A 581 -36.80 -47.82 -7.78
N ILE A 582 -36.64 -47.03 -6.71
CA ILE A 582 -37.29 -47.22 -5.41
C ILE A 582 -38.06 -45.94 -5.07
N GLY A 583 -39.38 -45.97 -5.24
CA GLY A 583 -40.23 -44.77 -5.05
C GLY A 583 -40.30 -44.23 -3.62
N SER A 584 -39.96 -45.02 -2.59
CA SER A 584 -39.87 -44.56 -1.19
C SER A 584 -38.67 -43.64 -0.93
N ASP A 585 -37.70 -43.59 -1.84
CA ASP A 585 -36.48 -42.80 -1.65
C ASP A 585 -36.66 -41.33 -2.08
N ARG A 586 -37.87 -40.91 -2.47
CA ARG A 586 -38.15 -39.54 -2.91
C ARG A 586 -37.87 -38.49 -1.84
N LEU A 587 -38.38 -38.67 -0.62
CA LEU A 587 -38.10 -37.76 0.50
C LEU A 587 -36.69 -37.94 1.08
N PRO A 588 -36.20 -39.18 1.36
CA PRO A 588 -34.83 -39.38 1.84
C PRO A 588 -33.75 -38.75 0.95
N ALA A 589 -33.92 -38.78 -0.37
CA ALA A 589 -32.97 -38.16 -1.30
C ALA A 589 -32.98 -36.63 -1.23
N LEU A 590 -34.10 -36.01 -0.84
CA LEU A 590 -34.25 -34.57 -0.65
C LEU A 590 -33.98 -34.12 0.78
N ALA A 591 -33.79 -35.03 1.74
CA ALA A 591 -33.57 -34.73 3.16
C ALA A 591 -32.34 -33.83 3.39
N GLY A 592 -31.30 -33.96 2.55
CA GLY A 592 -30.12 -33.10 2.58
C GLY A 592 -30.41 -31.67 2.13
N CYS A 593 -31.28 -31.51 1.12
CA CYS A 593 -31.78 -30.21 0.68
C CYS A 593 -32.63 -29.56 1.78
N GLY A 594 -33.61 -30.30 2.34
CA GLY A 594 -34.45 -29.81 3.43
C GLY A 594 -33.63 -29.35 4.65
N ARG A 595 -32.58 -30.09 5.03
CA ARG A 595 -31.67 -29.69 6.12
C ARG A 595 -30.90 -28.40 5.83
N ASN A 596 -30.42 -28.23 4.60
CA ASN A 596 -29.63 -27.05 4.23
C ASN A 596 -30.51 -25.81 4.12
N PHE A 597 -31.69 -25.92 3.49
CA PHE A 597 -32.65 -24.81 3.38
C PHE A 597 -33.25 -24.43 4.75
N GLY A 598 -33.47 -25.41 5.63
CA GLY A 598 -33.96 -25.14 6.99
C GLY A 598 -32.96 -24.39 7.89
N GLY A 599 -31.66 -24.44 7.57
CA GLY A 599 -30.63 -23.72 8.33
C GLY A 599 -30.48 -22.24 7.97
N GLY A 600 -30.97 -21.81 6.80
CA GLY A 600 -30.87 -20.44 6.29
C GLY A 600 -32.16 -19.61 6.41
N ARG A 601 -33.31 -20.25 6.66
CA ARG A 601 -34.59 -19.56 6.93
C ARG A 601 -34.68 -19.05 8.37
N ALA A 602 -35.39 -17.93 8.55
CA ALA A 602 -35.55 -17.27 9.85
C ALA A 602 -36.07 -18.23 10.93
N ASP A 603 -35.30 -18.39 12.03
CA ASP A 603 -35.62 -19.12 13.26
C ASP A 603 -36.34 -20.47 13.10
N GLY A 604 -35.69 -21.45 12.44
CA GLY A 604 -36.06 -22.87 12.60
C GLY A 604 -37.47 -23.20 12.09
N ASP A 605 -37.82 -22.68 10.91
CA ASP A 605 -39.08 -22.98 10.22
C ASP A 605 -39.35 -24.50 10.17
N THR A 606 -40.61 -24.88 10.32
CA THR A 606 -41.00 -26.28 10.48
C THR A 606 -41.18 -26.95 9.12
N TYR A 607 -40.38 -27.98 8.87
CA TYR A 607 -40.50 -28.81 7.69
C TYR A 607 -41.65 -29.81 7.81
N LEU A 608 -42.61 -29.74 6.89
CA LEU A 608 -43.82 -30.57 6.83
C LEU A 608 -43.73 -31.49 5.60
N ALA A 609 -42.94 -32.56 5.72
CA ALA A 609 -42.63 -33.54 4.67
C ALA A 609 -41.84 -32.99 3.46
N ASP A 610 -42.46 -32.16 2.64
CA ASP A 610 -41.91 -31.52 1.43
C ASP A 610 -42.30 -30.04 1.33
N LEU A 611 -43.08 -29.55 2.30
CA LEU A 611 -43.60 -28.18 2.37
C LEU A 611 -43.04 -27.49 3.61
N TRP A 612 -43.09 -26.16 3.61
CA TRP A 612 -42.65 -25.36 4.75
C TRP A 612 -43.82 -24.64 5.41
N LYS A 613 -43.82 -24.62 6.75
CA LYS A 613 -44.90 -24.01 7.51
C LYS A 613 -45.07 -22.52 7.19
N SER A 614 -43.98 -21.78 7.02
CA SER A 614 -44.02 -20.35 6.70
C SER A 614 -44.62 -20.02 5.32
N GLN A 615 -44.57 -20.97 4.37
CA GLN A 615 -45.01 -20.79 2.97
C GLN A 615 -46.09 -21.80 2.57
N LEU A 616 -46.78 -22.37 3.55
CA LEU A 616 -47.63 -23.54 3.34
C LEU A 616 -48.72 -23.32 2.30
N THR A 617 -49.38 -22.16 2.31
CA THR A 617 -50.44 -21.80 1.36
C THR A 617 -49.94 -21.76 -0.09
N GLU A 618 -48.70 -21.29 -0.31
CA GLU A 618 -48.07 -21.31 -1.63
C GLU A 618 -47.61 -22.72 -2.01
N ASP A 619 -46.96 -23.43 -1.11
CA ASP A 619 -46.41 -24.77 -1.37
C ASP A 619 -47.53 -25.79 -1.64
N LEU A 620 -48.70 -25.62 -1.02
CA LEU A 620 -49.92 -26.38 -1.31
C LEU A 620 -50.48 -26.14 -2.72
N MET A 621 -49.95 -25.21 -3.52
CA MET A 621 -50.47 -24.88 -4.85
C MET A 621 -49.65 -25.52 -5.98
N TRP A 622 -48.96 -26.62 -5.65
CA TRP A 622 -48.31 -27.50 -6.62
C TRP A 622 -49.31 -28.19 -7.55
N GLU A 623 -48.92 -28.38 -8.81
CA GLU A 623 -49.72 -29.05 -9.84
C GLU A 623 -48.83 -30.02 -10.62
N SER A 624 -49.39 -31.16 -11.05
CA SER A 624 -48.63 -32.17 -11.77
C SER A 624 -48.99 -32.19 -13.26
N LYS A 625 -48.08 -31.70 -14.09
CA LYS A 625 -48.27 -31.64 -15.55
C LYS A 625 -47.66 -32.84 -16.25
N PRO A 626 -48.40 -33.51 -17.16
CA PRO A 626 -47.81 -34.54 -18.00
C PRO A 626 -46.92 -33.90 -19.08
N LEU A 627 -45.69 -34.39 -19.23
CA LEU A 627 -44.71 -33.88 -20.20
C LEU A 627 -45.04 -34.25 -21.67
N LYS A 628 -46.00 -35.14 -21.90
CA LYS A 628 -46.45 -35.59 -23.24
C LYS A 628 -47.98 -35.66 -23.30
N THR A 629 -48.55 -35.30 -24.45
CA THR A 629 -50.00 -35.11 -24.71
C THR A 629 -50.87 -36.38 -24.61
N LYS A 630 -50.31 -37.54 -24.21
CA LYS A 630 -51.02 -38.83 -24.06
C LYS A 630 -50.63 -39.57 -22.77
N ALA A 631 -50.45 -38.86 -21.66
CA ALA A 631 -50.23 -39.52 -20.38
C ALA A 631 -51.57 -40.03 -19.80
N ILE A 632 -51.60 -41.29 -19.36
CA ILE A 632 -52.70 -41.87 -18.59
C ILE A 632 -52.84 -41.06 -17.29
N ILE A 633 -53.94 -40.34 -17.14
CA ILE A 633 -54.33 -39.70 -15.88
C ILE A 633 -54.81 -40.83 -14.94
N ARG A 634 -54.41 -40.80 -13.67
CA ARG A 634 -54.57 -41.93 -12.72
C ARG A 634 -55.95 -41.98 -12.08
N ASP A 635 -56.41 -43.18 -11.73
CA ASP A 635 -57.56 -43.39 -10.85
C ASP A 635 -57.22 -43.10 -9.37
N LEU A 636 -58.20 -42.66 -8.58
CA LEU A 636 -58.10 -42.34 -7.15
C LEU A 636 -57.70 -43.54 -6.28
N SER A 637 -57.87 -44.75 -6.79
CA SER A 637 -57.54 -46.01 -6.10
C SER A 637 -56.05 -46.21 -5.78
N HIS A 638 -55.15 -45.45 -6.44
CA HIS A 638 -53.69 -45.54 -6.24
C HIS A 638 -53.11 -44.53 -5.24
N PHE A 639 -53.98 -43.88 -4.47
CA PHE A 639 -53.63 -42.81 -3.53
C PHE A 639 -52.73 -43.29 -2.35
N ARG A 640 -51.75 -42.47 -1.93
CA ARG A 640 -50.88 -42.69 -0.75
C ARG A 640 -50.84 -41.43 0.14
N PRO A 641 -51.16 -41.51 1.44
CA PRO A 641 -51.11 -40.36 2.35
C PRO A 641 -49.65 -39.93 2.64
N PRO A 642 -49.38 -38.64 2.89
CA PRO A 642 -50.35 -37.53 2.93
C PRO A 642 -50.77 -37.00 1.55
N THR A 643 -52.05 -36.68 1.35
CA THR A 643 -52.63 -36.22 0.06
C THR A 643 -52.17 -34.82 -0.34
N TRP A 644 -51.81 -34.01 0.64
CA TRP A 644 -51.44 -32.62 0.48
C TRP A 644 -49.99 -32.44 -0.01
N SER A 645 -49.17 -33.48 0.06
CA SER A 645 -47.78 -33.52 -0.39
C SER A 645 -47.66 -34.01 -1.84
N TRP A 646 -46.69 -33.50 -2.62
CA TRP A 646 -46.53 -33.93 -4.03
C TRP A 646 -46.06 -35.39 -4.13
N ILE A 647 -45.52 -35.95 -3.05
CA ILE A 647 -45.10 -37.36 -2.96
C ILE A 647 -46.26 -38.34 -3.11
N SER A 648 -47.51 -37.88 -2.90
CA SER A 648 -48.72 -38.68 -3.15
C SER A 648 -48.81 -39.18 -4.59
N ILE A 649 -48.14 -38.50 -5.54
CA ILE A 649 -48.08 -38.87 -6.94
C ILE A 649 -46.87 -39.78 -7.21
N ARG A 650 -46.90 -41.01 -6.68
CA ARG A 650 -45.84 -42.03 -6.87
C ARG A 650 -45.91 -42.73 -8.23
N ASP A 651 -44.81 -42.94 -8.94
CA ASP A 651 -44.82 -43.73 -10.20
C ASP A 651 -45.31 -45.18 -9.96
N LEU A 652 -46.23 -45.64 -10.82
CA LEU A 652 -46.67 -47.03 -10.82
C LEU A 652 -45.45 -47.93 -11.14
N PRO A 653 -45.31 -49.10 -10.50
CA PRO A 653 -44.47 -50.15 -11.09
C PRO A 653 -45.06 -50.51 -12.46
N ARG A 654 -44.20 -50.70 -13.48
CA ARG A 654 -44.60 -51.09 -14.85
C ARG A 654 -45.68 -52.17 -14.79
N SER A 655 -46.91 -51.85 -15.18
CA SER A 655 -47.90 -52.88 -15.44
C SER A 655 -47.46 -53.62 -16.71
N HIS A 656 -47.18 -54.91 -16.57
CA HIS A 656 -46.75 -55.76 -17.68
C HIS A 656 -47.85 -55.97 -18.75
N GLU A 657 -49.04 -55.40 -18.54
CA GLU A 657 -50.24 -55.67 -19.37
C GLU A 657 -50.62 -54.56 -20.35
N LEU A 658 -49.94 -53.40 -20.38
CA LEU A 658 -50.27 -52.33 -21.35
C LEU A 658 -49.10 -51.77 -22.16
N GLY A 659 -47.87 -52.26 -21.98
CA GLY A 659 -46.74 -52.03 -22.91
C GLY A 659 -46.30 -50.58 -23.16
N GLU A 660 -46.96 -49.56 -22.61
CA GLU A 660 -46.62 -48.15 -22.79
C GLU A 660 -45.87 -47.57 -21.57
N PRO A 661 -44.78 -46.83 -21.78
CA PRO A 661 -44.07 -46.15 -20.70
C PRO A 661 -44.96 -45.05 -20.11
N THR A 662 -45.24 -45.14 -18.82
CA THR A 662 -45.85 -44.04 -18.06
C THR A 662 -44.94 -42.84 -18.12
N ALA A 663 -45.35 -41.77 -18.82
CA ALA A 663 -44.53 -40.58 -18.96
C ALA A 663 -44.22 -39.95 -17.59
N PRO A 664 -42.97 -39.54 -17.33
CA PRO A 664 -42.62 -38.81 -16.12
C PRO A 664 -43.47 -37.53 -16.01
N ARG A 665 -43.83 -37.17 -14.78
CA ARG A 665 -44.64 -35.98 -14.50
C ARG A 665 -43.76 -34.94 -13.83
N GLN A 666 -43.88 -33.70 -14.29
CA GLN A 666 -43.23 -32.57 -13.65
C GLN A 666 -44.20 -31.98 -12.62
N VAL A 667 -43.75 -31.89 -11.37
CA VAL A 667 -44.43 -31.11 -10.33
C VAL A 667 -43.98 -29.68 -10.49
N SER A 668 -44.91 -28.78 -10.83
CA SER A 668 -44.66 -27.35 -10.90
C SER A 668 -45.47 -26.63 -9.81
N ASN A 669 -44.98 -25.52 -9.28
CA ASN A 669 -45.80 -24.69 -8.41
C ASN A 669 -46.46 -23.57 -9.23
N SER A 670 -47.79 -23.55 -9.26
CA SER A 670 -48.51 -22.56 -10.05
C SER A 670 -48.29 -21.13 -9.55
N SER A 671 -47.96 -20.92 -8.25
CA SER A 671 -47.66 -19.62 -7.67
C SER A 671 -46.31 -19.03 -8.12
N SER A 672 -45.30 -19.87 -8.39
CA SER A 672 -43.91 -19.42 -8.68
C SER A 672 -43.76 -18.70 -10.03
N ILE A 673 -44.58 -19.08 -11.02
CA ILE A 673 -44.58 -18.47 -12.36
C ILE A 673 -45.11 -17.02 -12.34
N ARG A 674 -45.86 -16.64 -11.30
CA ARG A 674 -46.75 -15.48 -11.32
C ARG A 674 -46.11 -14.20 -10.79
N ARG A 675 -45.20 -14.30 -9.81
CA ARG A 675 -44.37 -13.15 -9.36
C ARG A 675 -43.50 -12.55 -10.48
N ARG A 676 -43.24 -13.29 -11.57
CA ARG A 676 -42.49 -12.79 -12.74
C ARG A 676 -43.17 -11.60 -13.45
N PHE A 677 -44.49 -11.45 -13.30
CA PHE A 677 -45.27 -10.44 -14.03
C PHE A 677 -45.78 -9.28 -13.16
N GLY A 678 -45.37 -9.22 -11.88
CA GLY A 678 -45.86 -8.24 -10.91
C GLY A 678 -47.27 -8.56 -10.40
N GLY A 679 -47.47 -8.43 -9.08
CA GLY A 679 -48.70 -8.81 -8.39
C GLY A 679 -48.50 -8.92 -6.88
N GLN A 680 -49.60 -8.88 -6.11
CA GLN A 680 -49.61 -9.19 -4.68
C GLN A 680 -50.33 -10.52 -4.45
N ASP A 681 -49.74 -11.35 -3.59
CA ASP A 681 -50.32 -12.61 -3.12
C ASP A 681 -50.61 -12.49 -1.62
N GLU A 682 -51.81 -12.87 -1.21
CA GLU A 682 -52.26 -12.90 0.18
C GLU A 682 -52.74 -14.31 0.54
N SER A 683 -52.24 -14.84 1.65
CA SER A 683 -52.66 -16.13 2.19
C SER A 683 -54.01 -16.00 2.88
N ASP A 684 -55.03 -16.72 2.39
CA ASP A 684 -56.39 -16.67 2.94
C ASP A 684 -56.66 -17.84 3.91
N ALA A 685 -56.04 -19.00 3.66
CA ALA A 685 -56.11 -20.14 4.57
C ALA A 685 -55.08 -20.03 5.70
N LEU A 686 -55.49 -20.38 6.93
CA LEU A 686 -54.63 -20.38 8.11
C LEU A 686 -54.41 -21.81 8.61
N LEU A 687 -53.15 -22.20 8.84
CA LEU A 687 -52.83 -23.48 9.49
C LEU A 687 -53.19 -23.42 10.97
N VAL A 688 -54.16 -24.24 11.38
CA VAL A 688 -54.62 -24.35 12.78
C VAL A 688 -53.84 -25.41 13.53
N ASP A 689 -53.65 -26.58 12.91
CA ASP A 689 -52.97 -27.73 13.53
C ASP A 689 -52.32 -28.62 12.46
N TYR A 690 -51.30 -29.38 12.83
CA TYR A 690 -50.67 -30.35 11.95
C TYR A 690 -50.14 -31.57 12.72
N SER A 691 -50.16 -32.74 12.08
CA SER A 691 -49.48 -33.94 12.59
C SER A 691 -48.67 -34.58 11.47
N ILE A 692 -47.40 -34.91 11.74
CA ILE A 692 -46.52 -35.62 10.80
C ILE A 692 -46.01 -36.89 11.48
N ARG A 693 -46.16 -38.03 10.81
CA ARG A 693 -45.68 -39.33 11.30
C ARG A 693 -44.49 -39.77 10.46
N LEU A 694 -43.29 -39.51 10.94
CA LEU A 694 -42.04 -39.92 10.29
C LEU A 694 -41.93 -41.45 10.22
N ALA A 695 -41.39 -41.98 9.12
CA ALA A 695 -41.06 -43.40 9.00
C ALA A 695 -39.93 -43.80 9.97
N HIS A 696 -38.98 -42.88 10.24
CA HIS A 696 -37.90 -43.06 11.20
C HIS A 696 -37.70 -41.78 12.04
N ALA A 697 -37.79 -41.91 13.37
CA ALA A 697 -37.64 -40.78 14.30
C ALA A 697 -36.26 -40.09 14.23
N SER A 698 -35.21 -40.80 13.78
CA SER A 698 -33.86 -40.28 13.61
C SER A 698 -33.65 -39.45 12.33
N ALA A 699 -34.67 -39.36 11.46
CA ALA A 699 -34.60 -38.65 10.18
C ALA A 699 -35.74 -37.63 10.07
N PRO A 700 -35.61 -36.43 10.70
CA PRO A 700 -36.68 -35.44 10.74
C PRO A 700 -37.06 -34.83 9.38
N PHE A 701 -36.15 -34.91 8.39
CA PHE A 701 -36.38 -34.49 6.99
C PHE A 701 -36.55 -35.70 6.04
N GLY A 702 -36.69 -36.91 6.59
CA GLY A 702 -36.75 -38.17 5.83
C GLY A 702 -38.17 -38.56 5.42
N ASP A 703 -38.37 -39.85 5.15
CA ASP A 703 -39.65 -40.39 4.68
C ASP A 703 -40.77 -40.26 5.73
N VAL A 704 -42.01 -40.10 5.25
CA VAL A 704 -43.21 -39.84 6.06
C VAL A 704 -44.23 -40.94 5.83
N SER A 705 -44.68 -41.58 6.91
CA SER A 705 -45.69 -42.65 6.89
C SER A 705 -47.14 -42.13 6.81
N GLY A 706 -47.36 -40.85 7.09
CA GLY A 706 -48.64 -40.14 6.98
C GLY A 706 -48.63 -38.80 7.71
N GLY A 707 -49.65 -37.97 7.51
CA GLY A 707 -49.77 -36.70 8.23
C GLY A 707 -51.05 -35.96 7.91
N THR A 708 -51.51 -35.13 8.84
CA THR A 708 -52.75 -34.34 8.71
C THR A 708 -52.45 -32.86 8.81
N LEU A 709 -53.11 -32.04 8.00
CA LEU A 709 -53.08 -30.58 8.09
C LEU A 709 -54.49 -30.04 8.33
N THR A 710 -54.71 -29.30 9.41
CA THR A 710 -55.99 -28.64 9.70
C THR A 710 -55.91 -27.19 9.26
N LEU A 711 -56.60 -26.83 8.19
CA LEU A 711 -56.66 -25.47 7.64
C LEU A 711 -57.98 -24.81 7.97
N ARG A 712 -57.93 -23.62 8.55
CA ARG A 712 -59.10 -22.73 8.63
C ARG A 712 -59.23 -21.99 7.31
N ALA A 713 -60.22 -22.39 6.52
CA ALA A 713 -60.43 -21.88 5.16
C ALA A 713 -61.91 -21.92 4.78
N LYS A 714 -62.26 -21.23 3.70
CA LYS A 714 -63.61 -21.27 3.11
C LYS A 714 -63.69 -22.46 2.15
N ILE A 715 -64.76 -23.25 2.26
CA ILE A 715 -65.00 -24.42 1.41
C ILE A 715 -66.37 -24.34 0.72
N VAL A 716 -66.41 -24.63 -0.57
CA VAL A 716 -67.63 -24.57 -1.40
C VAL A 716 -67.72 -25.82 -2.27
N SER A 717 -68.93 -26.31 -2.53
CA SER A 717 -69.15 -27.43 -3.45
C SER A 717 -69.00 -26.97 -4.90
N ILE A 718 -68.43 -27.79 -5.78
CA ILE A 718 -68.40 -27.50 -7.23
C ILE A 718 -69.82 -27.35 -7.83
N GLY A 719 -70.85 -27.83 -7.13
CA GLY A 719 -72.25 -27.62 -7.50
C GLY A 719 -72.71 -26.16 -7.47
N ASP A 720 -72.08 -25.33 -6.64
CA ASP A 720 -72.49 -23.94 -6.35
C ASP A 720 -71.86 -22.91 -7.31
N VAL A 721 -71.17 -23.37 -8.37
CA VAL A 721 -70.59 -22.53 -9.44
C VAL A 721 -71.67 -21.67 -10.10
N ARG A 722 -71.36 -20.39 -10.37
CA ARG A 722 -72.28 -19.50 -11.09
C ARG A 722 -72.70 -20.03 -12.47
N PRO A 723 -73.97 -19.86 -12.89
CA PRO A 723 -74.44 -20.30 -14.21
C PRO A 723 -73.62 -19.62 -15.33
N GLY A 724 -72.88 -20.39 -16.12
CA GLY A 724 -72.08 -19.90 -17.24
C GLY A 724 -70.57 -20.21 -17.17
N VAL A 725 -70.06 -20.66 -16.02
CA VAL A 725 -68.68 -21.15 -15.88
C VAL A 725 -68.67 -22.68 -16.07
N SER A 726 -67.82 -23.20 -16.96
CA SER A 726 -67.76 -24.64 -17.24
C SER A 726 -67.18 -25.42 -16.05
N ARG A 727 -67.94 -26.39 -15.53
CA ARG A 727 -67.47 -27.34 -14.49
C ARG A 727 -66.25 -28.14 -14.95
N GLU A 728 -66.18 -28.44 -16.25
CA GLU A 728 -65.05 -29.13 -16.87
C GLU A 728 -63.76 -28.33 -16.72
N ALA A 729 -63.83 -27.00 -16.78
CA ALA A 729 -62.67 -26.13 -16.63
C ALA A 729 -62.07 -26.16 -15.21
N VAL A 730 -62.90 -26.36 -14.19
CA VAL A 730 -62.45 -26.54 -12.80
C VAL A 730 -61.76 -27.89 -12.64
N LEU A 731 -62.35 -28.94 -13.20
CA LEU A 731 -61.84 -30.31 -13.09
C LEU A 731 -60.57 -30.57 -13.90
N MET A 732 -60.25 -29.74 -14.91
CA MET A 732 -58.95 -29.78 -15.61
C MET A 732 -57.74 -29.59 -14.67
N GLY A 733 -57.94 -28.97 -13.50
CA GLY A 733 -56.91 -28.81 -12.46
C GLY A 733 -56.68 -30.05 -11.59
N SER A 734 -57.43 -31.13 -11.81
CA SER A 734 -57.27 -32.39 -11.09
C SER A 734 -56.00 -33.13 -11.51
N ASN A 735 -55.26 -33.66 -10.55
CA ASN A 735 -54.12 -34.55 -10.80
C ASN A 735 -54.57 -35.98 -11.15
N TYR A 736 -55.86 -36.30 -10.99
CA TYR A 736 -56.47 -37.63 -11.13
C TYR A 736 -57.68 -37.60 -12.08
N VAL A 737 -57.99 -38.74 -12.71
CA VAL A 737 -59.26 -38.96 -13.41
C VAL A 737 -60.29 -39.24 -12.34
N LEU A 738 -61.36 -38.47 -12.37
CA LEU A 738 -62.50 -38.64 -11.49
C LEU A 738 -63.63 -39.24 -12.30
N ASN A 739 -64.36 -40.20 -11.73
CA ASN A 739 -65.61 -40.66 -12.31
C ASN A 739 -66.74 -39.67 -12.00
N ALA A 740 -67.89 -39.80 -12.69
CA ALA A 740 -69.00 -38.84 -12.54
C ALA A 740 -69.54 -38.70 -11.10
N GLN A 741 -69.41 -39.73 -10.24
CA GLN A 741 -69.79 -39.64 -8.82
C GLN A 741 -68.75 -38.88 -8.00
N GLU A 742 -67.47 -39.10 -8.29
CA GLU A 742 -66.34 -38.42 -7.65
C GLU A 742 -66.29 -36.94 -8.03
N GLU A 743 -66.53 -36.60 -9.30
CA GLU A 743 -66.65 -35.23 -9.79
C GLU A 743 -67.72 -34.44 -9.03
N ALA A 744 -68.88 -35.07 -8.76
CA ALA A 744 -69.95 -34.45 -7.99
C ALA A 744 -69.59 -34.23 -6.51
N GLY A 745 -68.61 -34.98 -5.99
CA GLY A 745 -68.11 -34.90 -4.62
C GLY A 745 -66.95 -33.92 -4.40
N VAL A 746 -66.50 -33.22 -5.45
CA VAL A 746 -65.39 -32.25 -5.35
C VAL A 746 -65.86 -30.96 -4.69
N CYS A 747 -65.08 -30.51 -3.70
CA CYS A 747 -65.20 -29.19 -3.09
C CYS A 747 -63.95 -28.36 -3.41
N LEU A 748 -64.11 -27.04 -3.44
CA LEU A 748 -63.02 -26.08 -3.57
C LEU A 748 -62.73 -25.49 -2.20
N LEU A 749 -61.47 -25.55 -1.79
CA LEU A 749 -60.96 -24.92 -0.57
C LEU A 749 -60.10 -23.72 -0.96
N ARG A 750 -60.53 -22.49 -0.65
CA ARG A 750 -59.75 -21.29 -0.98
C ARG A 750 -58.54 -21.16 -0.07
N VAL A 751 -57.35 -21.02 -0.65
CA VAL A 751 -56.08 -20.99 0.08
C VAL A 751 -55.34 -19.67 -0.06
N GLN A 752 -55.46 -19.02 -1.22
CA GLN A 752 -54.77 -17.76 -1.47
C GLN A 752 -55.57 -16.86 -2.41
N ARG A 753 -55.36 -15.56 -2.29
CA ARG A 753 -55.85 -14.54 -3.23
C ARG A 753 -54.64 -13.88 -3.88
N ALA A 754 -54.69 -13.73 -5.20
CA ALA A 754 -53.58 -13.20 -5.97
C ALA A 754 -54.05 -12.17 -6.97
N SER A 755 -53.17 -11.25 -7.34
CA SER A 755 -53.35 -10.34 -8.46
C SER A 755 -52.24 -10.56 -9.48
N ARG A 756 -52.56 -10.45 -10.77
CA ARG A 756 -51.55 -10.56 -11.85
C ARG A 756 -51.84 -9.58 -12.98
N TRP A 757 -50.77 -9.23 -13.69
CA TRP A 757 -50.88 -8.48 -14.94
C TRP A 757 -51.02 -9.42 -16.13
N ASP A 758 -52.15 -9.37 -16.86
CA ASP A 758 -52.36 -10.20 -18.04
C ASP A 758 -52.01 -9.47 -19.34
N VAL A 759 -50.85 -9.79 -19.88
CA VAL A 759 -50.33 -9.23 -21.14
C VAL A 759 -51.22 -9.59 -22.34
N ARG A 760 -51.97 -10.70 -22.27
CA ARG A 760 -52.88 -11.12 -23.37
C ARG A 760 -54.20 -10.33 -23.35
N ASN A 761 -54.60 -9.80 -22.21
CA ASN A 761 -55.80 -8.96 -22.04
C ASN A 761 -55.43 -7.47 -21.94
N GLN A 762 -54.64 -6.98 -22.91
CA GLN A 762 -54.28 -5.57 -23.08
C GLN A 762 -53.61 -4.90 -21.86
N GLY A 763 -53.01 -5.68 -20.94
CA GLY A 763 -52.35 -5.13 -19.75
C GLY A 763 -53.31 -4.71 -18.63
N ARG A 764 -54.50 -5.34 -18.54
CA ARG A 764 -55.38 -5.18 -17.38
C ARG A 764 -54.92 -6.06 -16.20
N SER A 765 -55.18 -5.59 -14.98
CA SER A 765 -54.99 -6.38 -13.77
C SER A 765 -56.11 -7.39 -13.64
N GLN A 766 -55.75 -8.64 -13.33
CA GLN A 766 -56.70 -9.69 -12.97
C GLN A 766 -56.51 -10.04 -11.51
N ASP A 767 -57.62 -10.19 -10.79
CA ASP A 767 -57.64 -10.81 -9.47
C ASP A 767 -58.04 -12.27 -9.61
N GLY A 768 -57.54 -13.10 -8.70
CA GLY A 768 -57.88 -14.50 -8.69
C GLY A 768 -57.79 -15.18 -7.34
N ASP A 769 -58.62 -16.20 -7.19
CA ASP A 769 -58.70 -17.04 -6.01
C ASP A 769 -58.07 -18.41 -6.31
N GLY A 770 -57.01 -18.74 -5.58
CA GLY A 770 -56.30 -20.01 -5.63
C GLY A 770 -56.96 -21.01 -4.69
N CYS A 771 -57.46 -22.10 -5.27
CA CYS A 771 -58.23 -23.11 -4.57
C CYS A 771 -57.58 -24.49 -4.68
N LEU A 772 -57.65 -25.27 -3.60
CA LEU A 772 -57.40 -26.70 -3.64
C LEU A 772 -58.68 -27.42 -4.04
N LEU A 773 -58.56 -28.39 -4.94
CA LEU A 773 -59.62 -29.35 -5.19
C LEU A 773 -59.52 -30.43 -4.13
N VAL A 774 -60.57 -30.60 -3.34
CA VAL A 774 -60.61 -31.55 -2.23
C VAL A 774 -61.86 -32.42 -2.28
N MET A 775 -61.73 -33.67 -1.84
CA MET A 775 -62.83 -34.62 -1.75
C MET A 775 -62.88 -35.23 -0.36
N LYS A 776 -64.07 -35.60 0.13
CA LYS A 776 -64.16 -36.29 1.42
C LYS A 776 -63.42 -37.63 1.37
N ASP A 777 -62.64 -37.90 2.41
CA ASP A 777 -61.97 -39.18 2.60
C ASP A 777 -62.99 -40.30 2.83
N SER A 778 -62.62 -41.55 2.49
CA SER A 778 -63.48 -42.72 2.66
C SER A 778 -63.85 -43.01 4.13
N SER A 779 -63.08 -42.48 5.08
CA SER A 779 -63.35 -42.53 6.52
C SER A 779 -64.39 -41.49 6.98
N GLY A 780 -64.70 -40.49 6.15
CA GLY A 780 -65.61 -39.37 6.47
C GLY A 780 -65.04 -38.32 7.43
N THR A 781 -63.83 -38.50 7.97
CA THR A 781 -63.24 -37.64 9.01
C THR A 781 -62.30 -36.55 8.48
N GLY A 782 -62.10 -36.45 7.17
CA GLY A 782 -61.22 -35.46 6.55
C GLY A 782 -61.38 -35.39 5.04
N PHE A 783 -60.49 -34.64 4.39
CA PHE A 783 -60.50 -34.39 2.95
C PHE A 783 -59.18 -34.79 2.30
N ARG A 784 -59.24 -35.39 1.12
CA ARG A 784 -58.10 -35.66 0.25
C ARG A 784 -57.94 -34.53 -0.75
N ARG A 785 -56.73 -34.01 -0.89
CA ARG A 785 -56.39 -33.09 -1.97
C ARG A 785 -56.21 -33.87 -3.28
N VAL A 786 -56.93 -33.44 -4.32
CA VAL A 786 -56.91 -34.09 -5.65
C VAL A 786 -56.37 -33.17 -6.74
N GLY A 787 -56.24 -31.87 -6.50
CA GLY A 787 -55.73 -30.93 -7.49
C GLY A 787 -55.75 -29.49 -7.02
N THR A 788 -55.59 -28.57 -7.96
CA THR A 788 -55.62 -27.12 -7.71
C THR A 788 -56.36 -26.41 -8.83
N PHE A 789 -57.09 -25.35 -8.51
CA PHE A 789 -57.78 -24.52 -9.48
C PHE A 789 -57.55 -23.05 -9.19
N TRP A 790 -57.54 -22.24 -10.24
CA TRP A 790 -57.45 -20.80 -10.14
C TRP A 790 -58.62 -20.15 -10.85
N ASP A 791 -59.41 -19.43 -10.09
CA ASP A 791 -60.50 -18.61 -10.60
C ASP A 791 -59.97 -17.22 -10.87
N TRP A 792 -59.79 -16.84 -12.14
CA TRP A 792 -59.25 -15.53 -12.53
C TRP A 792 -60.35 -14.67 -13.17
N TRP A 793 -60.46 -13.41 -12.77
CA TRP A 793 -61.39 -12.45 -13.36
C TRP A 793 -60.75 -11.07 -13.56
N ASP A 794 -61.27 -10.29 -14.52
CA ASP A 794 -60.86 -8.89 -14.73
C ASP A 794 -61.31 -8.05 -13.52
N SER A 795 -60.39 -7.38 -12.84
CA SER A 795 -60.68 -6.57 -11.66
C SER A 795 -61.66 -5.42 -11.92
N ALA A 796 -61.80 -4.96 -13.18
CA ALA A 796 -62.66 -3.82 -13.54
C ALA A 796 -64.12 -4.20 -13.84
N GLU A 797 -64.36 -5.37 -14.44
CA GLU A 797 -65.67 -5.75 -15.01
C GLU A 797 -66.12 -7.18 -14.63
N GLY A 798 -65.20 -8.02 -14.15
CA GLY A 798 -65.43 -9.41 -13.81
C GLY A 798 -65.80 -9.62 -12.35
N ARG A 799 -66.50 -10.71 -12.07
CA ARG A 799 -66.70 -11.21 -10.71
C ARG A 799 -66.23 -12.67 -10.64
N PRO A 800 -65.77 -13.17 -9.48
CA PRO A 800 -65.36 -14.56 -9.33
C PRO A 800 -66.49 -15.54 -9.68
N ALA A 801 -66.10 -16.73 -10.13
CA ALA A 801 -67.00 -17.86 -10.39
C ALA A 801 -67.73 -18.33 -9.11
N PHE A 802 -67.14 -18.06 -7.94
CA PHE A 802 -67.70 -18.35 -6.63
C PHE A 802 -67.82 -17.08 -5.79
N ASP A 803 -68.93 -16.93 -5.06
CA ASP A 803 -69.09 -15.82 -4.12
C ASP A 803 -68.53 -16.23 -2.74
N TRP A 804 -67.25 -15.95 -2.53
CA TRP A 804 -66.59 -16.31 -1.27
C TRP A 804 -66.98 -15.41 -0.10
N ASP A 805 -67.59 -14.25 -0.33
CA ASP A 805 -67.92 -13.29 0.74
C ASP A 805 -69.07 -13.80 1.62
N VAL A 806 -69.95 -14.64 1.07
CA VAL A 806 -71.06 -15.28 1.81
C VAL A 806 -70.65 -16.58 2.52
N VAL A 807 -69.45 -17.11 2.25
CA VAL A 807 -68.97 -18.39 2.78
C VAL A 807 -68.18 -18.15 4.07
N LYS A 808 -68.54 -18.88 5.13
CA LYS A 808 -67.86 -18.80 6.43
C LYS A 808 -66.60 -19.65 6.45
N TYR A 809 -65.62 -19.23 7.25
CA TYR A 809 -64.43 -20.03 7.54
C TYR A 809 -64.80 -21.28 8.34
N THR A 810 -64.22 -22.41 7.96
CA THR A 810 -64.38 -23.70 8.63
C THR A 810 -63.03 -24.38 8.76
N ASP A 811 -62.86 -25.21 9.78
CA ASP A 811 -61.65 -26.00 9.96
C ASP A 811 -61.76 -27.28 9.12
N VAL A 812 -60.87 -27.40 8.13
CA VAL A 812 -60.83 -28.47 7.14
C VAL A 812 -59.57 -29.30 7.35
N VAL A 813 -59.74 -30.59 7.62
CA VAL A 813 -58.62 -31.52 7.85
C VAL A 813 -58.24 -32.18 6.53
N LEU A 814 -57.04 -31.89 6.03
CA LEU A 814 -56.41 -32.60 4.91
C LEU A 814 -55.66 -33.82 5.44
N VAL A 815 -55.91 -34.99 4.85
CA VAL A 815 -55.30 -36.28 5.26
C VAL A 815 -54.18 -36.76 4.34
#